data_AF-A0A8C1U9R9-F1
#
_entry.id   AF-A0A8C1U9R9-F1
#
_cell.length_a   1.000
_cell.length_b   1.000
_cell.length_c   1.000
_cell.angle_alpha   90.00
_cell.angle_beta   90.00
_cell.angle_gamma   90.00
#
_symmetry.space_group_name_H-M   'P 1'
#
loop_
_entity.id
_entity.type
_entity.pdbx_description
1 polymer ?
#
loop_
_entity_poly.entity_id
_entity_poly.type
_entity_poly.pdbx_seq_one_letter_code
_entity_poly.pdbx_strand_id
1 'polypeptide(L)'
;MLCWGSSASGQLGIGVSEASVFEPRSCCMFDGRGLKEVACGSQHSLFLLHDGSVYASGSNSCGQLGHDKGGWRPELVGALDAQKIAGVSCGQAHSLAVNEQGQVFAWGAGEGGQLGLGTAEEAVRVPRLIKKLCEHRISQVMCGNQHCIALSKDGQLFVWGENSSGQLGLGKGEPSTLSPQPLKSLCGIPLAQISAGGDHSFALSLSGAVFGWGKNSTGQLGLNDEQDRAVPCHIKFLRSQKVVYISCGEEHTAALTKEGGLFTFGNGSRGQLGHDSTRNEPLPRRVMELMGTEVSQIACGRHHTLAFVPSTGLVYAFGCNTQGQLGTGLRGNAKSPLPVGNIQPLCIGNTHTSMFTGSNGLNKVYNNDDGHFKTNPKVPGIDFNAVRLLFETLMKPAFARLLEQVCATKSFESLLIPQLTCSPPDVEAMRIYLILSECPALQDSKNYISLTIPLAMAILRLDANPSKVLDNWWSLMDCEVFSRLVEMYKSIVVFLLTGGKALLMPVFLESYTSAALRLLEKLHKVNLKAHRVEYNHFYIPDIATLVDIQEDYLKWFLRKADIGSVTLCAYPFILNAQAKTTVLQTDAELQMQMAVSGANLHNVFMLLTMEPLLARNPFLVLHVRRNHLVSDALRELTVYNDVDLKKPLKVIFDGEEAVDAGGVTKEFFLLLLKELMDPIYGMFTQYSESNLLWFSDKCFVEHNWFHLIGIICGLAIYNSTVVDLHFPLVLYKKLLKVLPTLDDLKELSPTEGRSLQQLLEYEGDVEETFCLNFAVSHVKSGAFFVQAYLQYVFSDAVQEQYSAFSSGFLKVCGGEILSLFQPSELMAMVVGNNNYNWEEMEKNASYKGEFSASHPTVKMFWEVFHEFPLEKKKQFLLFLTGSDRIPIHGMASLRIVIQSTAAEEHYLPVAHTCYNMLDIPCYQTKETLRHRLTQAVEQYEGFSLV
;
A
#
# COMPACT_ATOMS: atom_id res chain seq x y z
N MET A 1 -29.07 -11.93 -8.42
CA MET A 1 -28.97 -12.74 -9.68
C MET A 1 -28.73 -11.78 -10.84
N LEU A 2 -27.92 -12.12 -11.85
CA LEU A 2 -27.74 -11.29 -13.05
C LEU A 2 -28.47 -11.91 -14.26
N CYS A 3 -29.11 -11.07 -15.09
CA CYS A 3 -29.88 -11.49 -16.25
C CYS A 3 -29.59 -10.60 -17.48
N TRP A 4 -29.41 -11.23 -18.64
CA TRP A 4 -29.21 -10.58 -19.93
C TRP A 4 -29.70 -11.50 -21.06
N GLY A 5 -29.84 -10.96 -22.27
CA GLY A 5 -30.35 -11.67 -23.43
C GLY A 5 -31.72 -11.18 -23.88
N SER A 6 -32.49 -12.05 -24.54
CA SER A 6 -33.81 -11.68 -25.04
C SER A 6 -34.83 -11.64 -23.90
N SER A 7 -35.53 -10.52 -23.78
CA SER A 7 -36.67 -10.37 -22.87
C SER A 7 -38.01 -10.37 -23.60
N ALA A 8 -38.06 -10.52 -24.92
CA ALA A 8 -39.27 -10.38 -25.74
C ALA A 8 -40.51 -11.16 -25.26
N SER A 9 -40.33 -12.31 -24.60
CA SER A 9 -41.43 -13.10 -24.03
C SER A 9 -41.50 -13.04 -22.50
N GLY A 10 -40.62 -12.29 -21.84
CA GLY A 10 -40.50 -12.22 -20.38
C GLY A 10 -39.55 -13.25 -19.77
N GLN A 11 -38.78 -14.00 -20.57
CA GLN A 11 -37.96 -15.12 -20.09
C GLN A 11 -36.78 -14.73 -19.18
N LEU A 12 -36.40 -13.44 -19.13
CA LEU A 12 -35.38 -12.96 -18.20
C LEU A 12 -35.91 -12.75 -16.77
N GLY A 13 -37.23 -12.62 -16.58
CA GLY A 13 -37.82 -12.42 -15.25
C GLY A 13 -37.51 -11.07 -14.59
N ILE A 14 -36.95 -10.09 -15.31
CA ILE A 14 -36.57 -8.76 -14.78
C ILE A 14 -37.72 -7.75 -14.74
N GLY A 15 -38.91 -8.09 -15.25
CA GLY A 15 -40.07 -7.19 -15.24
C GLY A 15 -39.95 -5.94 -16.12
N VAL A 16 -39.01 -5.91 -17.06
CA VAL A 16 -38.75 -4.78 -17.98
C VAL A 16 -39.22 -5.13 -19.39
N SER A 17 -39.93 -4.21 -20.07
CA SER A 17 -40.49 -4.38 -21.43
C SER A 17 -39.49 -4.12 -22.58
N GLU A 18 -38.18 -4.08 -22.31
CA GLU A 18 -37.19 -3.99 -23.39
C GLU A 18 -37.15 -5.32 -24.17
N ALA A 19 -36.88 -5.29 -25.47
CA ALA A 19 -36.86 -6.52 -26.28
C ALA A 19 -35.61 -7.38 -26.04
N SER A 20 -34.47 -6.73 -25.79
CA SER A 20 -33.16 -7.37 -25.66
C SER A 20 -32.24 -6.58 -24.75
N VAL A 21 -31.57 -7.28 -23.84
CA VAL A 21 -30.68 -6.74 -22.82
C VAL A 21 -29.26 -7.21 -23.14
N PHE A 22 -28.39 -6.28 -23.55
CA PHE A 22 -27.02 -6.59 -24.00
C PHE A 22 -25.98 -6.58 -22.87
N GLU A 23 -26.36 -6.11 -21.67
CA GLU A 23 -25.51 -6.06 -20.48
C GLU A 23 -26.24 -6.73 -19.29
N PRO A 24 -25.54 -7.45 -18.41
CA PRO A 24 -26.10 -8.05 -17.21
C PRO A 24 -26.81 -7.02 -16.34
N ARG A 25 -28.08 -7.30 -16.02
CA ARG A 25 -28.88 -6.52 -15.08
C ARG A 25 -29.17 -7.34 -13.83
N SER A 26 -29.10 -6.71 -12.67
CA SER A 26 -29.52 -7.36 -11.42
C SER A 26 -31.03 -7.59 -11.42
N CYS A 27 -31.44 -8.82 -11.15
CA CYS A 27 -32.80 -9.19 -10.85
C CYS A 27 -32.95 -9.35 -9.33
N CYS A 28 -33.66 -8.41 -8.70
CA CYS A 28 -33.84 -8.36 -7.24
C CYS A 28 -34.93 -9.29 -6.71
N MET A 29 -35.68 -9.97 -7.58
CA MET A 29 -36.82 -10.83 -7.20
C MET A 29 -36.43 -11.98 -6.24
N PHE A 30 -35.19 -12.44 -6.33
CA PHE A 30 -34.67 -13.57 -5.55
C PHE A 30 -33.54 -13.17 -4.59
N ASP A 31 -33.33 -11.87 -4.34
CA ASP A 31 -32.31 -11.40 -3.42
C ASP A 31 -32.60 -11.91 -2.00
N GLY A 32 -31.61 -12.57 -1.39
CA GLY A 32 -31.75 -13.22 -0.08
C GLY A 32 -32.56 -14.52 -0.05
N ARG A 33 -33.14 -14.97 -1.17
CA ARG A 33 -33.98 -16.19 -1.23
C ARG A 33 -33.23 -17.47 -1.62
N GLY A 34 -31.95 -17.37 -1.99
CA GLY A 34 -31.09 -18.51 -2.29
C GLY A 34 -31.49 -19.26 -3.56
N LEU A 35 -31.17 -18.71 -4.73
CA LEU A 35 -31.34 -19.37 -6.02
C LEU A 35 -30.36 -20.56 -6.16
N LYS A 36 -30.88 -21.74 -6.48
CA LYS A 36 -30.12 -22.99 -6.61
C LYS A 36 -29.76 -23.29 -8.07
N GLU A 37 -30.72 -23.22 -8.98
CA GLU A 37 -30.55 -23.61 -10.39
C GLU A 37 -31.50 -22.80 -11.30
N VAL A 38 -31.08 -22.59 -12.55
CA VAL A 38 -31.90 -21.96 -13.59
C VAL A 38 -31.87 -22.84 -14.84
N ALA A 39 -33.05 -23.16 -15.37
CA ALA A 39 -33.18 -23.88 -16.64
C ALA A 39 -33.86 -22.98 -17.69
N CYS A 40 -33.28 -22.87 -18.88
CA CYS A 40 -33.73 -21.97 -19.94
C CYS A 40 -34.25 -22.77 -21.14
N GLY A 41 -35.51 -22.56 -21.51
CA GLY A 41 -36.10 -23.05 -22.76
C GLY A 41 -35.97 -22.03 -23.90
N SER A 42 -36.75 -22.19 -24.98
CA SER A 42 -36.69 -21.24 -26.11
C SER A 42 -37.12 -19.83 -25.73
N GLN A 43 -38.20 -19.73 -24.95
CA GLN A 43 -38.92 -18.49 -24.65
C GLN A 43 -39.43 -18.46 -23.20
N HIS A 44 -38.96 -19.38 -22.35
CA HIS A 44 -39.32 -19.46 -20.93
C HIS A 44 -38.13 -19.90 -20.09
N SER A 45 -38.19 -19.59 -18.80
CA SER A 45 -37.16 -19.97 -17.83
C SER A 45 -37.81 -20.49 -16.55
N LEU A 46 -37.17 -21.47 -15.93
CA LEU A 46 -37.50 -21.98 -14.60
C LEU A 46 -36.38 -21.60 -13.63
N PHE A 47 -36.77 -21.17 -12.44
CA PHE A 47 -35.89 -20.78 -11.35
C PHE A 47 -36.19 -21.67 -10.14
N LEU A 48 -35.21 -22.47 -9.73
CA LEU A 48 -35.30 -23.35 -8.56
C LEU A 48 -34.60 -22.69 -7.38
N LEU A 49 -35.28 -22.55 -6.25
CA LEU A 49 -34.71 -22.05 -5.00
C LEU A 49 -34.18 -23.19 -4.12
N HIS A 50 -33.33 -22.86 -3.14
CA HIS A 50 -32.77 -23.83 -2.18
C HIS A 50 -33.83 -24.49 -1.28
N ASP A 51 -34.97 -23.85 -1.07
CA ASP A 51 -36.11 -24.40 -0.34
C ASP A 51 -36.88 -25.48 -1.15
N GLY A 52 -36.59 -25.62 -2.44
CA GLY A 52 -37.23 -26.54 -3.36
C GLY A 52 -38.44 -25.96 -4.11
N SER A 53 -38.75 -24.68 -3.93
CA SER A 53 -39.80 -23.99 -4.68
C SER A 53 -39.34 -23.65 -6.11
N VAL A 54 -40.29 -23.73 -7.06
CA VAL A 54 -40.04 -23.47 -8.48
C VAL A 54 -40.83 -22.27 -8.95
N TYR A 55 -40.14 -21.31 -9.56
CA TYR A 55 -40.72 -20.15 -10.21
C TYR A 55 -40.54 -20.23 -11.73
N ALA A 56 -41.48 -19.71 -12.50
CA ALA A 56 -41.43 -19.69 -13.95
C ALA A 56 -41.73 -18.30 -14.51
N SER A 57 -41.09 -17.93 -15.63
CA SER A 57 -41.43 -16.73 -16.39
C SER A 57 -41.22 -16.93 -17.90
N GLY A 58 -41.89 -16.12 -18.72
CA GLY A 58 -41.75 -16.18 -20.17
C GLY A 58 -43.04 -16.45 -20.92
N SER A 59 -42.90 -17.10 -22.09
CA SER A 59 -44.01 -17.56 -22.92
C SER A 59 -44.77 -18.71 -22.26
N ASN A 60 -46.10 -18.67 -22.35
CA ASN A 60 -47.00 -19.69 -21.80
C ASN A 60 -47.97 -20.26 -22.85
N SER A 61 -47.64 -20.17 -24.14
CA SER A 61 -48.50 -20.59 -25.25
C SER A 61 -48.96 -22.05 -25.14
N CYS A 62 -48.11 -22.92 -24.58
CA CYS A 62 -48.34 -24.35 -24.41
C CYS A 62 -48.50 -24.74 -22.94
N GLY A 63 -48.65 -23.77 -22.03
CA GLY A 63 -48.71 -24.04 -20.59
C GLY A 63 -47.36 -24.33 -19.92
N GLN A 64 -46.24 -24.07 -20.59
CA GLN A 64 -44.89 -24.44 -20.13
C GLN A 64 -44.42 -23.74 -18.86
N LEU A 65 -45.15 -22.73 -18.37
CA LEU A 65 -44.88 -22.09 -17.08
C LEU A 65 -45.50 -22.85 -15.89
N GLY A 66 -46.50 -23.71 -16.12
CA GLY A 66 -47.13 -24.48 -15.03
C GLY A 66 -48.11 -23.66 -14.18
N HIS A 67 -48.46 -22.45 -14.60
CA HIS A 67 -49.45 -21.56 -13.99
C HIS A 67 -50.16 -20.71 -15.05
N ASP A 68 -51.32 -20.13 -14.70
CA ASP A 68 -52.17 -19.39 -15.66
C ASP A 68 -51.77 -17.92 -15.86
N LYS A 69 -50.90 -17.39 -14.98
CA LYS A 69 -50.39 -16.02 -15.12
C LYS A 69 -49.41 -15.94 -16.30
N GLY A 70 -49.62 -15.04 -17.24
CA GLY A 70 -48.59 -14.66 -18.20
C GLY A 70 -47.67 -13.60 -17.60
N GLY A 71 -46.40 -13.53 -18.03
CA GLY A 71 -45.68 -12.27 -17.90
C GLY A 71 -44.18 -12.32 -17.64
N TRP A 72 -43.67 -11.09 -17.50
CA TRP A 72 -42.29 -10.66 -17.43
C TRP A 72 -41.65 -10.82 -16.05
N ARG A 73 -42.41 -11.34 -15.08
CA ARG A 73 -41.99 -11.56 -13.70
C ARG A 73 -42.13 -13.05 -13.34
N PRO A 74 -41.15 -13.64 -12.61
CA PRO A 74 -41.24 -15.01 -12.14
C PRO A 74 -42.40 -15.20 -11.17
N GLU A 75 -43.20 -16.23 -11.42
CA GLU A 75 -44.37 -16.60 -10.62
C GLU A 75 -44.24 -18.04 -10.12
N LEU A 76 -44.79 -18.31 -8.93
CA LEU A 76 -44.68 -19.63 -8.29
C LEU A 76 -45.48 -20.67 -9.06
N VAL A 77 -44.86 -21.83 -9.35
CA VAL A 77 -45.55 -23.00 -9.89
C VAL A 77 -46.27 -23.72 -8.75
N GLY A 78 -47.43 -23.20 -8.35
CA GLY A 78 -48.15 -23.63 -7.14
C GLY A 78 -48.51 -25.13 -7.11
N ALA A 79 -48.63 -25.78 -8.26
CA ALA A 79 -48.86 -27.22 -8.34
C ALA A 79 -47.71 -28.08 -7.78
N LEU A 80 -46.49 -27.52 -7.70
CA LEU A 80 -45.31 -28.16 -7.14
C LEU A 80 -45.02 -27.73 -5.69
N ASP A 81 -45.82 -26.86 -5.08
CA ASP A 81 -45.53 -26.28 -3.76
C ASP A 81 -45.48 -27.32 -2.63
N ALA A 82 -46.28 -28.39 -2.75
CA ALA A 82 -46.23 -29.54 -1.84
C ALA A 82 -45.04 -30.48 -2.08
N GLN A 83 -44.23 -30.23 -3.10
CA GLN A 83 -43.11 -31.08 -3.52
C GLN A 83 -41.79 -30.34 -3.33
N LYS A 84 -40.81 -31.00 -2.72
CA LYS A 84 -39.46 -30.42 -2.59
C LYS A 84 -38.64 -30.73 -3.83
N ILE A 85 -38.56 -29.78 -4.76
CA ILE A 85 -37.90 -29.97 -6.05
C ILE A 85 -36.37 -29.97 -5.88
N ALA A 86 -35.72 -30.95 -6.51
CA ALA A 86 -34.28 -31.16 -6.47
C ALA A 86 -33.56 -30.65 -7.73
N GLY A 87 -34.22 -30.70 -8.90
CA GLY A 87 -33.65 -30.21 -10.17
C GLY A 87 -34.73 -29.93 -11.21
N VAL A 88 -34.40 -29.08 -12.19
CA VAL A 88 -35.32 -28.63 -13.25
C VAL A 88 -34.64 -28.66 -14.62
N SER A 89 -35.42 -28.86 -15.69
CA SER A 89 -34.91 -28.78 -17.06
C SER A 89 -35.98 -28.25 -18.02
N CYS A 90 -35.55 -27.54 -19.05
CA CYS A 90 -36.43 -26.89 -20.02
C CYS A 90 -36.07 -27.35 -21.43
N GLY A 91 -37.07 -27.77 -22.20
CA GLY A 91 -36.93 -28.00 -23.63
C GLY A 91 -37.43 -26.83 -24.46
N GLN A 92 -37.82 -27.10 -25.71
CA GLN A 92 -38.25 -26.02 -26.62
C GLN A 92 -39.48 -25.26 -26.08
N ALA A 93 -40.52 -25.98 -25.65
CA ALA A 93 -41.77 -25.44 -25.12
C ALA A 93 -42.38 -26.36 -24.04
N HIS A 94 -41.54 -27.11 -23.33
CA HIS A 94 -41.93 -27.99 -22.24
C HIS A 94 -40.91 -27.93 -21.10
N SER A 95 -41.31 -28.44 -19.95
CA SER A 95 -40.61 -28.29 -18.68
C SER A 95 -40.66 -29.60 -17.90
N LEU A 96 -39.54 -29.93 -17.26
CA LEU A 96 -39.41 -31.05 -16.33
C LEU A 96 -38.93 -30.58 -14.96
N ALA A 97 -39.40 -31.24 -13.91
CA ALA A 97 -38.87 -31.12 -12.56
C ALA A 97 -38.74 -32.49 -11.90
N VAL A 98 -37.72 -32.70 -11.09
CA VAL A 98 -37.54 -33.90 -10.28
C VAL A 98 -37.47 -33.52 -8.80
N ASN A 99 -38.23 -34.21 -7.94
CA ASN A 99 -38.20 -33.97 -6.48
C ASN A 99 -37.13 -34.81 -5.76
N GLU A 100 -36.89 -34.53 -4.47
CA GLU A 100 -35.90 -35.26 -3.66
C GLU A 100 -36.19 -36.77 -3.51
N GLN A 101 -37.45 -37.16 -3.67
CA GLN A 101 -37.89 -38.56 -3.70
C GLN A 101 -37.55 -39.26 -5.03
N GLY A 102 -37.19 -38.50 -6.07
CA GLY A 102 -36.86 -39.01 -7.41
C GLY A 102 -38.08 -39.14 -8.33
N GLN A 103 -39.19 -38.49 -8.00
CA GLN A 103 -40.39 -38.42 -8.85
C GLN A 103 -40.25 -37.28 -9.85
N VAL A 104 -40.64 -37.54 -11.10
CA VAL A 104 -40.50 -36.59 -12.22
C VAL A 104 -41.85 -36.03 -12.64
N PHE A 105 -41.93 -34.72 -12.78
CA PHE A 105 -43.12 -33.99 -13.23
C PHE A 105 -42.85 -33.33 -14.58
N ALA A 106 -43.83 -33.38 -15.48
CA ALA A 106 -43.76 -32.80 -16.83
C ALA A 106 -44.97 -31.92 -17.14
N TRP A 107 -44.75 -30.83 -17.88
CA TRP A 107 -45.79 -29.95 -18.40
C TRP A 107 -45.28 -29.12 -19.61
N GLY A 108 -46.18 -28.46 -20.32
CA GLY A 108 -45.94 -27.75 -21.58
C GLY A 108 -46.42 -28.54 -22.80
N ALA A 109 -45.78 -28.33 -23.96
CA ALA A 109 -46.11 -29.00 -25.21
C ALA A 109 -45.83 -30.52 -25.15
N GLY A 110 -46.72 -31.33 -25.74
CA GLY A 110 -46.67 -32.79 -25.68
C GLY A 110 -46.90 -33.56 -26.98
N GLU A 111 -47.14 -32.90 -28.12
CA GLU A 111 -47.43 -33.55 -29.41
C GLU A 111 -46.34 -34.55 -29.87
N GLY A 112 -45.08 -34.29 -29.52
CA GLY A 112 -43.92 -35.15 -29.86
C GLY A 112 -43.63 -36.24 -28.82
N GLY A 113 -44.48 -36.41 -27.80
CA GLY A 113 -44.28 -37.37 -26.72
C GLY A 113 -43.29 -36.93 -25.63
N GLN A 114 -42.74 -35.72 -25.71
CA GLN A 114 -41.72 -35.18 -24.80
C GLN A 114 -42.15 -35.10 -23.33
N LEU A 115 -43.46 -35.15 -23.03
CA LEU A 115 -43.96 -35.17 -21.66
C LEU A 115 -43.87 -36.54 -20.98
N GLY A 116 -43.74 -37.63 -21.76
CA GLY A 116 -43.58 -38.98 -21.21
C GLY A 116 -44.82 -39.55 -20.50
N LEU A 117 -45.99 -38.91 -20.63
CA LEU A 117 -47.21 -39.28 -19.91
C LEU A 117 -47.93 -40.52 -20.50
N GLY A 118 -47.47 -41.03 -21.63
CA GLY A 118 -48.10 -42.14 -22.36
C GLY A 118 -49.32 -41.73 -23.19
N THR A 119 -49.65 -40.44 -23.22
CA THR A 119 -50.74 -39.85 -24.01
C THR A 119 -50.20 -38.79 -24.96
N ALA A 120 -50.79 -38.69 -26.15
CA ALA A 120 -50.48 -37.66 -27.15
C ALA A 120 -51.33 -36.40 -26.89
N GLU A 121 -51.17 -35.79 -25.72
CA GLU A 121 -51.82 -34.53 -25.39
C GLU A 121 -51.03 -33.36 -25.99
N GLU A 122 -51.70 -32.44 -26.69
CA GLU A 122 -51.05 -31.28 -27.34
C GLU A 122 -50.29 -30.41 -26.34
N ALA A 123 -50.92 -30.10 -25.20
CA ALA A 123 -50.35 -29.27 -24.16
C ALA A 123 -50.90 -29.64 -22.78
N VAL A 124 -50.02 -29.70 -21.77
CA VAL A 124 -50.35 -29.92 -20.36
C VAL A 124 -49.98 -28.65 -19.59
N ARG A 125 -50.97 -27.94 -19.05
CA ARG A 125 -50.74 -26.65 -18.37
C ARG A 125 -50.33 -26.76 -16.90
N VAL A 126 -50.53 -27.92 -16.29
CA VAL A 126 -50.26 -28.16 -14.86
C VAL A 126 -49.25 -29.31 -14.75
N PRO A 127 -48.17 -29.18 -13.96
CA PRO A 127 -47.21 -30.25 -13.70
C PRO A 127 -47.86 -31.61 -13.39
N ARG A 128 -47.58 -32.62 -14.21
CA ARG A 128 -48.09 -33.99 -14.04
C ARG A 128 -46.97 -34.98 -13.78
N LEU A 129 -47.21 -35.85 -12.80
CA LEU A 129 -46.29 -36.94 -12.45
C LEU A 129 -46.17 -37.97 -13.60
N ILE A 130 -44.94 -38.27 -14.00
CA ILE A 130 -44.63 -39.34 -14.95
C ILE A 130 -44.66 -40.68 -14.22
N LYS A 131 -45.82 -41.33 -14.20
CA LYS A 131 -46.06 -42.55 -13.41
C LYS A 131 -45.09 -43.69 -13.71
N LYS A 132 -44.64 -43.84 -14.97
CA LYS A 132 -43.68 -44.89 -15.37
C LYS A 132 -42.31 -44.77 -14.71
N LEU A 133 -41.93 -43.59 -14.22
CA LEU A 133 -40.65 -43.40 -13.53
C LEU A 133 -40.76 -43.53 -12.02
N CYS A 134 -41.96 -43.66 -11.44
CA CYS A 134 -42.14 -43.68 -9.99
C CYS A 134 -41.43 -44.83 -9.27
N GLU A 135 -41.23 -45.96 -9.96
CA GLU A 135 -40.50 -47.12 -9.43
C GLU A 135 -38.98 -46.93 -9.48
N HIS A 136 -38.50 -45.90 -10.18
CA HIS A 136 -37.09 -45.60 -10.36
C HIS A 136 -36.76 -44.30 -9.64
N ARG A 137 -35.76 -44.33 -8.75
CA ARG A 137 -35.37 -43.13 -8.02
C ARG A 137 -34.54 -42.23 -8.93
N ILE A 138 -35.19 -41.30 -9.63
CA ILE A 138 -34.53 -40.40 -10.58
C ILE A 138 -33.64 -39.38 -9.83
N SER A 139 -32.49 -39.07 -10.44
CA SER A 139 -31.48 -38.16 -9.91
C SER A 139 -31.19 -36.97 -10.82
N GLN A 140 -31.28 -37.14 -12.14
CA GLN A 140 -31.09 -36.08 -13.13
C GLN A 140 -32.13 -36.22 -14.24
N VAL A 141 -32.57 -35.08 -14.78
CA VAL A 141 -33.45 -34.98 -15.95
C VAL A 141 -32.90 -33.91 -16.88
N MET A 142 -32.88 -34.17 -18.18
CA MET A 142 -32.45 -33.19 -19.20
C MET A 142 -33.42 -33.22 -20.39
N CYS A 143 -33.80 -32.03 -20.84
CA CYS A 143 -34.64 -31.84 -22.02
C CYS A 143 -33.78 -31.42 -23.22
N GLY A 144 -34.04 -32.02 -24.38
CA GLY A 144 -33.69 -31.43 -25.66
C GLY A 144 -34.84 -30.61 -26.23
N ASN A 145 -34.87 -30.41 -27.55
CA ASN A 145 -35.95 -29.66 -28.19
C ASN A 145 -37.31 -30.35 -27.97
N GLN A 146 -37.39 -31.63 -28.32
CA GLN A 146 -38.62 -32.44 -28.28
C GLN A 146 -38.40 -33.86 -27.73
N HIS A 147 -37.28 -34.10 -27.05
CA HIS A 147 -37.00 -35.35 -26.35
C HIS A 147 -36.48 -35.08 -24.95
N CYS A 148 -36.45 -36.12 -24.13
CA CYS A 148 -36.02 -36.04 -22.75
C CYS A 148 -35.23 -37.28 -22.37
N ILE A 149 -34.30 -37.10 -21.44
CA ILE A 149 -33.49 -38.17 -20.85
C ILE A 149 -33.49 -38.03 -19.32
N ALA A 150 -33.52 -39.16 -18.61
CA ALA A 150 -33.50 -39.21 -17.16
C ALA A 150 -32.56 -40.28 -16.63
N LEU A 151 -31.75 -39.94 -15.63
CA LEU A 151 -30.81 -40.84 -14.98
C LEU A 151 -31.29 -41.18 -13.58
N SER A 152 -31.49 -42.46 -13.33
CA SER A 152 -31.80 -43.02 -12.01
C SER A 152 -30.56 -43.17 -11.13
N LYS A 153 -30.73 -43.22 -9.81
CA LYS A 153 -29.64 -43.39 -8.84
C LYS A 153 -28.91 -44.73 -8.96
N ASP A 154 -29.57 -45.75 -9.49
CA ASP A 154 -28.99 -47.07 -9.81
C ASP A 154 -28.28 -47.10 -11.18
N GLY A 155 -28.19 -45.96 -11.87
CA GLY A 155 -27.43 -45.82 -13.11
C GLY A 155 -28.20 -46.21 -14.38
N GLN A 156 -29.50 -46.51 -14.27
CA GLN A 156 -30.36 -46.73 -15.44
C GLN A 156 -30.74 -45.41 -16.10
N LEU A 157 -30.60 -45.37 -17.43
CA LEU A 157 -30.94 -44.22 -18.25
C LEU A 157 -32.29 -44.48 -18.95
N PHE A 158 -33.19 -43.50 -18.88
CA PHE A 158 -34.49 -43.52 -19.54
C PHE A 158 -34.56 -42.42 -20.59
N VAL A 159 -35.22 -42.70 -21.71
CA VAL A 159 -35.36 -41.78 -22.85
C VAL A 159 -36.80 -41.77 -23.35
N TRP A 160 -37.31 -40.62 -23.79
CA TRP A 160 -38.61 -40.50 -24.44
C TRP A 160 -38.74 -39.24 -25.29
N GLY A 161 -39.80 -39.17 -26.10
CA GLY A 161 -40.11 -38.08 -27.02
C GLY A 161 -39.71 -38.39 -28.46
N GLU A 162 -39.31 -37.36 -29.19
CA GLU A 162 -39.00 -37.41 -30.62
C GLU A 162 -37.73 -38.23 -30.91
N ASN A 163 -37.73 -39.02 -32.01
CA ASN A 163 -36.60 -39.88 -32.39
C ASN A 163 -36.21 -39.84 -33.87
N SER A 164 -36.67 -38.86 -34.65
CA SER A 164 -36.36 -38.76 -36.10
C SER A 164 -34.86 -38.71 -36.43
N SER A 165 -34.02 -38.21 -35.52
CA SER A 165 -32.56 -38.15 -35.66
C SER A 165 -31.83 -39.23 -34.84
N GLY A 166 -32.55 -40.15 -34.21
CA GLY A 166 -31.98 -41.18 -33.33
C GLY A 166 -31.57 -40.67 -31.95
N GLN A 167 -32.06 -39.51 -31.51
CA GLN A 167 -31.71 -38.84 -30.24
C GLN A 167 -32.12 -39.62 -28.98
N LEU A 168 -32.98 -40.63 -29.10
CA LEU A 168 -33.27 -41.56 -28.00
C LEU A 168 -32.21 -42.67 -27.86
N GLY A 169 -31.40 -42.94 -28.89
CA GLY A 169 -30.35 -43.95 -28.83
C GLY A 169 -30.84 -45.41 -28.87
N LEU A 170 -32.12 -45.62 -29.17
CA LEU A 170 -32.79 -46.93 -29.12
C LEU A 170 -32.42 -47.86 -30.27
N GLY A 171 -31.82 -47.35 -31.33
CA GLY A 171 -31.55 -48.08 -32.57
C GLY A 171 -32.06 -47.35 -33.81
N LYS A 172 -31.52 -47.73 -34.97
CA LYS A 172 -31.91 -47.14 -36.25
C LYS A 172 -33.32 -47.59 -36.63
N GLY A 173 -34.21 -46.63 -36.92
CA GLY A 173 -35.58 -46.91 -37.35
C GLY A 173 -36.59 -47.08 -36.20
N GLU A 174 -36.16 -46.95 -34.94
CA GLU A 174 -37.06 -46.93 -33.79
C GLU A 174 -37.93 -45.65 -33.79
N PRO A 175 -39.24 -45.75 -33.52
CA PRO A 175 -40.14 -44.59 -33.55
C PRO A 175 -39.94 -43.66 -32.34
N SER A 176 -40.51 -42.46 -32.42
CA SER A 176 -40.71 -41.58 -31.27
C SER A 176 -41.55 -42.28 -30.19
N THR A 177 -41.26 -42.03 -28.92
CA THR A 177 -41.89 -42.75 -27.79
C THR A 177 -42.64 -41.79 -26.86
N LEU A 178 -43.91 -42.08 -26.59
CA LEU A 178 -44.77 -41.23 -25.74
C LEU A 178 -44.55 -41.45 -24.23
N SER A 179 -43.70 -42.40 -23.86
CA SER A 179 -43.48 -42.79 -22.47
C SER A 179 -42.02 -43.22 -22.25
N PRO A 180 -41.43 -42.97 -21.08
CA PRO A 180 -40.05 -43.35 -20.76
C PRO A 180 -39.75 -44.82 -21.07
N GLN A 181 -38.65 -45.04 -21.80
CA GLN A 181 -38.10 -46.35 -22.12
C GLN A 181 -36.66 -46.46 -21.61
N PRO A 182 -36.25 -47.60 -21.03
CA PRO A 182 -34.88 -47.79 -20.59
C PRO A 182 -33.92 -47.95 -21.78
N LEU A 183 -32.83 -47.19 -21.79
CA LEU A 183 -31.77 -47.29 -22.78
C LEU A 183 -30.77 -48.40 -22.41
N LYS A 184 -31.01 -49.60 -22.95
CA LYS A 184 -30.26 -50.81 -22.59
C LYS A 184 -28.79 -50.80 -23.04
N SER A 185 -28.45 -50.03 -24.08
CA SER A 185 -27.11 -50.00 -24.68
C SER A 185 -26.01 -49.43 -23.78
N LEU A 186 -26.37 -48.65 -22.74
CA LEU A 186 -25.44 -48.13 -21.73
C LEU A 186 -25.61 -48.80 -20.35
N CYS A 187 -26.42 -49.86 -20.26
CA CYS A 187 -26.63 -50.58 -19.01
C CYS A 187 -25.31 -51.17 -18.48
N GLY A 188 -25.07 -51.04 -17.17
CA GLY A 188 -23.85 -51.51 -16.52
C GLY A 188 -22.67 -50.53 -16.57
N ILE A 189 -22.78 -49.43 -17.31
CA ILE A 189 -21.79 -48.34 -17.26
C ILE A 189 -22.23 -47.36 -16.16
N PRO A 190 -21.40 -47.09 -15.15
CA PRO A 190 -21.76 -46.14 -14.11
C PRO A 190 -21.71 -44.70 -14.67
N LEU A 191 -22.86 -44.05 -14.75
CA LEU A 191 -23.03 -42.70 -15.29
C LEU A 191 -22.95 -41.63 -14.19
N ALA A 192 -22.25 -40.53 -14.50
CA ALA A 192 -22.06 -39.37 -13.64
C ALA A 192 -23.02 -38.23 -14.01
N GLN A 193 -23.20 -38.00 -15.31
CA GLN A 193 -23.95 -36.87 -15.85
C GLN A 193 -24.62 -37.24 -17.18
N ILE A 194 -25.79 -36.67 -17.40
CA ILE A 194 -26.48 -36.66 -18.70
C ILE A 194 -26.59 -35.23 -19.23
N SER A 195 -26.62 -35.07 -20.55
CA SER A 195 -26.85 -33.78 -21.21
C SER A 195 -27.64 -33.99 -22.50
N ALA A 196 -28.52 -33.05 -22.84
CA ALA A 196 -29.32 -33.08 -24.05
C ALA A 196 -29.12 -31.76 -24.81
N GLY A 197 -28.80 -31.85 -26.09
CA GLY A 197 -28.77 -30.71 -27.00
C GLY A 197 -30.10 -30.56 -27.73
N GLY A 198 -30.10 -29.90 -28.90
CA GLY A 198 -31.31 -29.73 -29.70
C GLY A 198 -31.94 -31.08 -30.07
N ASP A 199 -31.22 -31.85 -30.89
CA ASP A 199 -31.66 -33.15 -31.42
C ASP A 199 -30.59 -34.25 -31.18
N HIS A 200 -29.80 -34.11 -30.11
CA HIS A 200 -28.75 -35.05 -29.72
C HIS A 200 -28.63 -35.18 -28.21
N SER A 201 -27.98 -36.25 -27.75
CA SER A 201 -27.87 -36.59 -26.34
C SER A 201 -26.50 -37.14 -25.99
N PHE A 202 -26.11 -36.90 -24.74
CA PHE A 202 -24.82 -37.27 -24.19
C PHE A 202 -24.95 -37.91 -22.81
N ALA A 203 -24.06 -38.86 -22.53
CA ALA A 203 -23.85 -39.43 -21.21
C ALA A 203 -22.35 -39.45 -20.88
N LEU A 204 -22.02 -38.99 -19.67
CA LEU A 204 -20.68 -39.01 -19.11
C LEU A 204 -20.63 -40.11 -18.03
N SER A 205 -19.68 -41.03 -18.15
CA SER A 205 -19.43 -42.05 -17.11
C SER A 205 -18.60 -41.49 -15.95
N LEU A 206 -18.67 -42.14 -14.77
CA LEU A 206 -17.80 -41.82 -13.63
C LEU A 206 -16.30 -41.97 -13.94
N SER A 207 -15.95 -42.75 -14.97
CA SER A 207 -14.57 -42.93 -15.44
C SER A 207 -14.07 -41.80 -16.35
N GLY A 208 -14.94 -40.86 -16.73
CA GLY A 208 -14.64 -39.79 -17.69
C GLY A 208 -14.86 -40.17 -19.16
N ALA A 209 -15.34 -41.38 -19.46
CA ALA A 209 -15.74 -41.76 -20.82
C ALA A 209 -17.04 -41.05 -21.24
N VAL A 210 -17.07 -40.52 -22.45
CA VAL A 210 -18.17 -39.72 -23.01
C VAL A 210 -18.84 -40.47 -24.16
N PHE A 211 -20.16 -40.60 -24.10
CA PHE A 211 -20.99 -41.23 -25.12
C PHE A 211 -21.96 -40.21 -25.71
N GLY A 212 -22.02 -40.10 -27.04
CA GLY A 212 -22.93 -39.20 -27.76
C GLY A 212 -23.76 -39.94 -28.81
N TRP A 213 -25.00 -39.50 -29.02
CA TRP A 213 -25.91 -40.03 -30.04
C TRP A 213 -26.95 -38.99 -30.47
N GLY A 214 -27.67 -39.28 -31.55
CA GLY A 214 -28.63 -38.39 -32.21
C GLY A 214 -28.06 -37.72 -33.45
N LYS A 215 -28.53 -36.50 -33.72
CA LYS A 215 -28.15 -35.69 -34.88
C LYS A 215 -26.67 -35.34 -34.85
N ASN A 216 -26.03 -35.39 -36.02
CA ASN A 216 -24.61 -35.10 -36.20
C ASN A 216 -24.31 -34.31 -37.48
N SER A 217 -25.31 -33.69 -38.12
CA SER A 217 -25.16 -32.99 -39.40
C SER A 217 -24.12 -31.85 -39.42
N THR A 218 -23.68 -31.37 -38.26
CA THR A 218 -22.64 -30.33 -38.12
C THR A 218 -21.43 -30.82 -37.32
N GLY A 219 -21.36 -32.12 -37.02
CA GLY A 219 -20.29 -32.72 -36.23
C GLY A 219 -20.46 -32.59 -34.71
N GLN A 220 -21.68 -32.28 -34.22
CA GLN A 220 -21.97 -32.02 -32.81
C GLN A 220 -21.78 -33.23 -31.86
N LEU A 221 -21.58 -34.43 -32.42
CA LEU A 221 -21.19 -35.61 -31.66
C LEU A 221 -19.68 -35.76 -31.47
N GLY A 222 -18.84 -35.05 -32.24
CA GLY A 222 -17.38 -35.09 -32.09
C GLY A 222 -16.73 -36.40 -32.57
N LEU A 223 -17.35 -37.08 -33.53
CA LEU A 223 -16.95 -38.42 -34.02
C LEU A 223 -16.08 -38.40 -35.28
N ASN A 224 -15.63 -37.21 -35.72
CA ASN A 224 -14.87 -36.98 -36.96
C ASN A 224 -15.65 -37.26 -38.25
N ASP A 225 -16.97 -37.10 -38.21
CA ASP A 225 -17.86 -37.18 -39.36
C ASP A 225 -19.14 -36.41 -39.07
N GLU A 226 -20.05 -36.38 -40.03
CA GLU A 226 -21.34 -35.68 -39.95
C GLU A 226 -22.54 -36.65 -40.01
N GLN A 227 -22.35 -37.92 -39.63
CA GLN A 227 -23.41 -38.94 -39.71
C GLN A 227 -24.19 -39.09 -38.40
N ASP A 228 -25.51 -39.05 -38.47
CA ASP A 228 -26.37 -39.25 -37.29
C ASP A 228 -26.16 -40.65 -36.67
N ARG A 229 -26.21 -40.72 -35.34
CA ARG A 229 -26.03 -41.97 -34.59
C ARG A 229 -27.30 -42.32 -33.84
N ALA A 230 -27.98 -43.37 -34.26
CA ALA A 230 -29.18 -43.84 -33.56
C ALA A 230 -28.88 -44.69 -32.32
N VAL A 231 -27.61 -44.83 -31.93
CA VAL A 231 -27.15 -45.54 -30.72
C VAL A 231 -25.98 -44.80 -30.06
N PRO A 232 -25.82 -44.87 -28.73
CA PRO A 232 -24.69 -44.27 -28.02
C PRO A 232 -23.33 -44.69 -28.58
N CYS A 233 -22.52 -43.70 -28.97
CA CYS A 233 -21.17 -43.90 -29.52
C CYS A 233 -20.12 -43.27 -28.62
N HIS A 234 -19.08 -44.02 -28.31
CA HIS A 234 -17.97 -43.56 -27.47
C HIS A 234 -17.05 -42.60 -28.24
N ILE A 235 -16.83 -41.41 -27.70
CA ILE A 235 -16.01 -40.36 -28.31
C ILE A 235 -14.55 -40.56 -27.93
N LYS A 236 -13.85 -41.34 -28.75
CA LYS A 236 -12.47 -41.79 -28.47
C LYS A 236 -11.49 -40.64 -28.21
N PHE A 237 -11.69 -39.48 -28.85
CA PHE A 237 -10.81 -38.32 -28.70
C PHE A 237 -10.74 -37.79 -27.26
N LEU A 238 -11.84 -37.87 -26.50
CA LEU A 238 -11.92 -37.37 -25.13
C LEU A 238 -11.43 -38.38 -24.07
N ARG A 239 -11.11 -39.62 -24.48
CA ARG A 239 -10.74 -40.71 -23.56
C ARG A 239 -9.56 -40.37 -22.65
N SER A 240 -8.55 -39.67 -23.16
CA SER A 240 -7.35 -39.29 -22.40
C SER A 240 -7.49 -37.95 -21.68
N GLN A 241 -8.61 -37.25 -21.86
CA GLN A 241 -8.77 -35.86 -21.41
C GLN A 241 -9.38 -35.74 -20.00
N LYS A 242 -9.80 -36.85 -19.36
CA LYS A 242 -10.42 -36.86 -18.02
C LYS A 242 -11.58 -35.85 -17.93
N VAL A 243 -12.57 -36.00 -18.81
CA VAL A 243 -13.76 -35.14 -18.84
C VAL A 243 -14.55 -35.29 -17.55
N VAL A 244 -14.96 -34.16 -16.97
CA VAL A 244 -15.74 -34.10 -15.72
C VAL A 244 -17.11 -33.48 -15.90
N TYR A 245 -17.34 -32.76 -17.01
CA TYR A 245 -18.63 -32.14 -17.29
C TYR A 245 -18.88 -32.00 -18.79
N ILE A 246 -20.12 -32.20 -19.22
CA ILE A 246 -20.60 -31.98 -20.59
C ILE A 246 -21.76 -30.98 -20.57
N SER A 247 -21.76 -30.07 -21.52
CA SER A 247 -22.88 -29.16 -21.79
C SER A 247 -23.20 -29.15 -23.28
N CYS A 248 -24.46 -29.36 -23.63
CA CYS A 248 -24.92 -29.34 -25.01
C CYS A 248 -25.68 -28.05 -25.33
N GLY A 249 -25.37 -27.43 -26.48
CA GLY A 249 -26.22 -26.42 -27.11
C GLY A 249 -27.14 -27.05 -28.14
N GLU A 250 -27.73 -26.25 -29.03
CA GLU A 250 -28.67 -26.78 -30.03
C GLU A 250 -27.98 -27.68 -31.07
N GLU A 251 -26.84 -27.22 -31.58
CA GLU A 251 -26.08 -27.92 -32.62
C GLU A 251 -24.58 -27.95 -32.32
N HIS A 252 -24.20 -27.77 -31.06
CA HIS A 252 -22.81 -27.86 -30.60
C HIS A 252 -22.73 -28.48 -29.22
N THR A 253 -21.54 -28.94 -28.86
CA THR A 253 -21.28 -29.57 -27.56
C THR A 253 -19.97 -29.02 -26.99
N ALA A 254 -19.95 -28.81 -25.68
CA ALA A 254 -18.78 -28.43 -24.92
C ALA A 254 -18.46 -29.49 -23.85
N ALA A 255 -17.17 -29.81 -23.70
CA ALA A 255 -16.65 -30.76 -22.72
C ALA A 255 -15.58 -30.08 -21.87
N LEU A 256 -15.71 -30.20 -20.55
CA LEU A 256 -14.78 -29.67 -19.57
C LEU A 256 -13.95 -30.80 -18.95
N THR A 257 -12.63 -30.64 -18.96
CA THR A 257 -11.70 -31.58 -18.32
C THR A 257 -11.46 -31.24 -16.86
N LYS A 258 -10.98 -32.23 -16.09
CA LYS A 258 -10.58 -32.04 -14.68
C LYS A 258 -9.50 -30.96 -14.51
N GLU A 259 -8.66 -30.76 -15.52
CA GLU A 259 -7.55 -29.79 -15.53
C GLU A 259 -8.00 -28.40 -16.06
N GLY A 260 -9.32 -28.16 -16.15
CA GLY A 260 -9.88 -26.88 -16.58
C GLY A 260 -9.79 -26.61 -18.09
N GLY A 261 -9.49 -27.63 -18.89
CA GLY A 261 -9.46 -27.54 -20.35
C GLY A 261 -10.86 -27.59 -20.96
N LEU A 262 -11.19 -26.59 -21.78
CA LEU A 262 -12.46 -26.53 -22.52
C LEU A 262 -12.29 -27.03 -23.96
N PHE A 263 -13.08 -28.04 -24.33
CA PHE A 263 -13.20 -28.54 -25.70
C PHE A 263 -14.59 -28.23 -26.25
N THR A 264 -14.67 -27.76 -27.49
CA THR A 264 -15.93 -27.45 -28.19
C THR A 264 -15.92 -28.07 -29.58
N PHE A 265 -17.09 -28.54 -30.03
CA PHE A 265 -17.28 -29.18 -31.34
C PHE A 265 -18.73 -29.09 -31.82
N GLY A 266 -18.96 -29.27 -33.12
CA GLY A 266 -20.24 -29.10 -33.79
C GLY A 266 -20.34 -27.85 -34.66
N ASN A 267 -21.51 -27.22 -34.69
CA ASN A 267 -21.78 -26.03 -35.49
C ASN A 267 -20.95 -24.83 -34.99
N GLY A 268 -20.21 -24.18 -35.89
CA GLY A 268 -19.43 -22.97 -35.59
C GLY A 268 -19.94 -21.69 -36.24
N SER A 269 -21.03 -21.74 -37.02
CA SER A 269 -21.49 -20.64 -37.88
C SER A 269 -21.70 -19.30 -37.18
N ARG A 270 -21.98 -19.28 -35.88
CA ARG A 270 -22.18 -18.08 -35.07
C ARG A 270 -21.03 -17.80 -34.11
N GLY A 271 -19.93 -18.56 -34.17
CA GLY A 271 -18.77 -18.43 -33.28
C GLY A 271 -18.91 -19.19 -31.96
N GLN A 272 -19.95 -20.02 -31.78
CA GLN A 272 -20.28 -20.67 -30.51
C GLN A 272 -19.25 -21.71 -30.02
N LEU A 273 -18.23 -22.00 -30.84
CA LEU A 273 -17.12 -22.87 -30.52
C LEU A 273 -15.90 -22.12 -29.94
N GLY A 274 -15.75 -20.82 -30.20
CA GLY A 274 -14.68 -20.02 -29.58
C GLY A 274 -13.29 -20.19 -30.22
N HIS A 275 -13.20 -20.69 -31.46
CA HIS A 275 -11.92 -20.97 -32.15
C HIS A 275 -11.46 -19.86 -33.10
N ASP A 276 -11.92 -18.63 -32.88
CA ASP A 276 -11.77 -17.50 -33.80
C ASP A 276 -12.19 -17.83 -35.25
N SER A 277 -13.20 -18.68 -35.39
CA SER A 277 -13.64 -19.21 -36.67
C SER A 277 -15.14 -19.42 -36.69
N THR A 278 -15.71 -19.44 -37.90
CA THR A 278 -17.12 -19.80 -38.14
C THR A 278 -17.28 -21.19 -38.74
N ARG A 279 -16.20 -21.98 -38.77
CA ARG A 279 -16.21 -23.35 -39.30
C ARG A 279 -16.77 -24.32 -38.28
N ASN A 280 -17.45 -25.34 -38.78
CA ASN A 280 -17.85 -26.49 -37.97
C ASN A 280 -16.61 -27.31 -37.59
N GLU A 281 -16.65 -27.90 -36.40
CA GLU A 281 -15.57 -28.76 -35.89
C GLU A 281 -16.15 -30.15 -35.63
N PRO A 282 -15.92 -31.14 -36.51
CA PRO A 282 -16.43 -32.50 -36.34
C PRO A 282 -15.67 -33.33 -35.30
N LEU A 283 -14.59 -32.78 -34.75
CA LEU A 283 -13.81 -33.35 -33.67
C LEU A 283 -13.73 -32.37 -32.50
N PRO A 284 -13.68 -32.86 -31.24
CA PRO A 284 -13.45 -32.00 -30.09
C PRO A 284 -12.15 -31.22 -30.23
N ARG A 285 -12.26 -29.89 -30.30
CA ARG A 285 -11.12 -28.99 -30.39
C ARG A 285 -11.02 -28.16 -29.13
N ARG A 286 -9.80 -28.04 -28.58
CA ARG A 286 -9.54 -27.21 -27.40
C ARG A 286 -9.65 -25.73 -27.77
N VAL A 287 -10.34 -24.95 -26.93
CA VAL A 287 -10.43 -23.49 -27.05
C VAL A 287 -9.12 -22.88 -26.60
N MET A 288 -8.29 -22.44 -27.54
CA MET A 288 -6.91 -22.00 -27.27
C MET A 288 -6.84 -20.65 -26.56
N GLU A 289 -7.81 -19.76 -26.76
CA GLU A 289 -7.88 -18.46 -26.06
C GLU A 289 -7.98 -18.60 -24.53
N LEU A 290 -8.49 -19.74 -24.04
CA LEU A 290 -8.58 -20.07 -22.61
C LEU A 290 -7.44 -21.00 -22.17
N MET A 291 -6.38 -21.15 -22.97
CA MET A 291 -5.23 -21.94 -22.59
C MET A 291 -4.40 -21.20 -21.54
N GLY A 292 -4.08 -21.89 -20.44
CA GLY A 292 -3.37 -21.29 -19.29
C GLY A 292 -4.32 -20.75 -18.21
N THR A 293 -5.63 -20.73 -18.45
CA THR A 293 -6.65 -20.50 -17.43
C THR A 293 -7.33 -21.81 -17.05
N GLU A 294 -7.82 -21.89 -15.82
CA GLU A 294 -8.59 -23.06 -15.34
C GLU A 294 -10.08 -22.75 -15.43
N VAL A 295 -10.77 -23.31 -16.43
CA VAL A 295 -12.23 -23.22 -16.52
C VAL A 295 -12.83 -24.18 -15.47
N SER A 296 -13.78 -23.71 -14.67
CA SER A 296 -14.41 -24.56 -13.63
C SER A 296 -15.87 -24.89 -13.91
N GLN A 297 -16.56 -24.06 -14.69
CA GLN A 297 -17.96 -24.27 -15.06
C GLN A 297 -18.19 -23.86 -16.50
N ILE A 298 -19.09 -24.57 -17.17
CA ILE A 298 -19.51 -24.27 -18.53
C ILE A 298 -21.02 -24.39 -18.65
N ALA A 299 -21.61 -23.54 -19.49
CA ALA A 299 -23.02 -23.62 -19.86
C ALA A 299 -23.17 -23.28 -21.34
N CYS A 300 -23.87 -24.14 -22.08
CA CYS A 300 -24.21 -23.88 -23.48
C CYS A 300 -25.64 -23.37 -23.54
N GLY A 301 -25.81 -22.18 -24.11
CA GLY A 301 -27.11 -21.80 -24.62
C GLY A 301 -27.33 -22.39 -26.01
N ARG A 302 -28.47 -22.05 -26.62
CA ARG A 302 -28.87 -22.52 -27.95
C ARG A 302 -27.77 -22.36 -29.01
N HIS A 303 -27.13 -21.18 -29.04
CA HIS A 303 -26.12 -20.82 -30.03
C HIS A 303 -24.94 -20.05 -29.42
N HIS A 304 -24.66 -20.23 -28.14
CA HIS A 304 -23.54 -19.58 -27.46
C HIS A 304 -23.04 -20.46 -26.33
N THR A 305 -21.83 -20.18 -25.86
CA THR A 305 -21.18 -20.92 -24.77
C THR A 305 -20.68 -19.90 -23.76
N LEU A 306 -20.90 -20.20 -22.48
CA LEU A 306 -20.39 -19.49 -21.32
C LEU A 306 -19.37 -20.38 -20.61
N ALA A 307 -18.27 -19.79 -20.16
CA ALA A 307 -17.22 -20.47 -19.40
C ALA A 307 -16.80 -19.58 -18.22
N PHE A 308 -16.83 -20.12 -17.01
CA PHE A 308 -16.40 -19.41 -15.80
C PHE A 308 -14.98 -19.78 -15.42
N VAL A 309 -14.14 -18.76 -15.23
CA VAL A 309 -12.72 -18.89 -14.85
C VAL A 309 -12.54 -18.34 -13.43
N PRO A 310 -12.36 -19.19 -12.41
CA PRO A 310 -12.26 -18.74 -11.01
C PRO A 310 -11.10 -17.81 -10.73
N SER A 311 -9.95 -18.01 -11.40
CA SER A 311 -8.75 -17.20 -11.17
C SER A 311 -8.94 -15.73 -11.50
N THR A 312 -9.84 -15.42 -12.46
CA THR A 312 -10.18 -14.05 -12.85
C THR A 312 -11.54 -13.59 -12.31
N GLY A 313 -12.34 -14.51 -11.76
CA GLY A 313 -13.74 -14.23 -11.41
C GLY A 313 -14.63 -13.91 -12.61
N LEU A 314 -14.13 -14.01 -13.85
CA LEU A 314 -14.84 -13.63 -15.06
C LEU A 314 -15.60 -14.80 -15.68
N VAL A 315 -16.76 -14.48 -16.26
CA VAL A 315 -17.44 -15.35 -17.21
C VAL A 315 -17.04 -14.89 -18.61
N TYR A 316 -16.56 -15.83 -19.41
CA TYR A 316 -16.32 -15.62 -20.84
C TYR A 316 -17.50 -16.16 -21.63
N ALA A 317 -17.93 -15.41 -22.63
CA ALA A 317 -19.03 -15.73 -23.52
C ALA A 317 -18.58 -15.66 -24.99
N PHE A 318 -19.03 -16.61 -25.80
CA PHE A 318 -18.78 -16.63 -27.24
C PHE A 318 -19.92 -17.29 -27.99
N GLY A 319 -20.13 -16.89 -29.23
CA GLY A 319 -21.23 -17.32 -30.09
C GLY A 319 -22.20 -16.21 -30.48
N CYS A 320 -23.47 -16.58 -30.61
CA CYS A 320 -24.53 -15.69 -31.03
C CYS A 320 -24.79 -14.56 -30.02
N ASN A 321 -24.99 -13.35 -30.51
CA ASN A 321 -25.31 -12.18 -29.68
C ASN A 321 -26.40 -11.29 -30.27
N THR A 322 -27.26 -11.83 -31.13
CA THR A 322 -28.27 -11.03 -31.85
C THR A 322 -29.29 -10.37 -30.91
N GLN A 323 -29.52 -10.96 -29.73
CA GLN A 323 -30.42 -10.44 -28.70
C GLN A 323 -29.67 -10.17 -27.38
N GLY A 324 -28.36 -9.96 -27.42
CA GLY A 324 -27.57 -9.70 -26.21
C GLY A 324 -27.21 -10.93 -25.38
N GLN A 325 -27.30 -12.14 -25.95
CA GLN A 325 -27.08 -13.40 -25.21
C GLN A 325 -25.68 -13.52 -24.58
N LEU A 326 -24.68 -12.81 -25.13
CA LEU A 326 -23.33 -12.82 -24.57
C LEU A 326 -23.16 -11.85 -23.40
N GLY A 327 -24.07 -10.89 -23.20
CA GLY A 327 -23.99 -9.92 -22.11
C GLY A 327 -22.75 -9.01 -22.17
N THR A 328 -22.07 -8.89 -23.31
CA THR A 328 -20.80 -8.13 -23.43
C THR A 328 -20.99 -6.61 -23.56
N GLY A 329 -22.23 -6.13 -23.68
CA GLY A 329 -22.55 -4.76 -24.10
C GLY A 329 -22.32 -4.49 -25.59
N LEU A 330 -21.58 -5.37 -26.28
CA LEU A 330 -21.29 -5.25 -27.70
C LEU A 330 -22.45 -5.77 -28.56
N ARG A 331 -22.56 -5.24 -29.79
CA ARG A 331 -23.45 -5.75 -30.82
C ARG A 331 -22.67 -6.69 -31.74
N GLY A 332 -23.24 -7.85 -32.04
CA GLY A 332 -22.66 -8.81 -32.97
C GLY A 332 -22.09 -10.05 -32.27
N ASN A 333 -22.03 -11.15 -33.03
CA ASN A 333 -21.56 -12.45 -32.56
C ASN A 333 -20.07 -12.41 -32.23
N ALA A 334 -19.63 -13.23 -31.27
CA ALA A 334 -18.23 -13.36 -30.89
C ALA A 334 -17.70 -14.72 -31.33
N LYS A 335 -16.58 -14.75 -32.06
CA LYS A 335 -15.94 -15.98 -32.54
C LYS A 335 -14.89 -16.53 -31.57
N SER A 336 -14.46 -15.70 -30.62
CA SER A 336 -13.52 -16.02 -29.56
C SER A 336 -14.12 -15.64 -28.20
N PRO A 337 -13.68 -16.28 -27.10
CA PRO A 337 -14.15 -15.97 -25.75
C PRO A 337 -13.97 -14.48 -25.40
N LEU A 338 -15.08 -13.80 -25.07
CA LEU A 338 -15.08 -12.42 -24.60
C LEU A 338 -15.60 -12.36 -23.17
N PRO A 339 -15.03 -11.54 -22.28
CA PRO A 339 -15.59 -11.36 -20.95
C PRO A 339 -17.00 -10.76 -21.05
N VAL A 340 -17.97 -11.32 -20.32
CA VAL A 340 -19.30 -10.73 -20.19
C VAL A 340 -19.15 -9.35 -19.53
N GLY A 341 -19.70 -8.32 -20.16
CA GLY A 341 -19.55 -6.92 -19.73
C GLY A 341 -20.31 -6.72 -18.43
N ASN A 342 -19.77 -5.96 -17.47
CA ASN A 342 -20.44 -5.66 -16.20
C ASN A 342 -21.05 -6.85 -15.43
N ILE A 343 -20.53 -8.09 -15.60
CA ILE A 343 -20.59 -9.03 -14.48
C ILE A 343 -19.58 -8.49 -13.48
N GLN A 344 -20.01 -7.60 -12.58
CA GLN A 344 -19.32 -7.49 -11.30
C GLN A 344 -19.52 -8.86 -10.63
N PRO A 345 -18.47 -9.68 -10.47
CA PRO A 345 -18.54 -10.68 -9.45
C PRO A 345 -18.60 -9.87 -8.14
N LEU A 346 -19.40 -10.33 -7.19
CA LEU A 346 -19.24 -9.96 -5.78
C LEU A 346 -17.87 -10.41 -5.20
N CYS A 347 -16.88 -10.67 -6.06
CA CYS A 347 -15.49 -11.02 -5.81
C CYS A 347 -14.63 -10.46 -6.96
N ILE A 348 -14.18 -9.22 -6.82
CA ILE A 348 -12.79 -8.77 -7.02
C ILE A 348 -12.06 -9.26 -8.28
N GLY A 349 -11.66 -8.27 -9.09
CA GLY A 349 -10.46 -8.33 -9.94
C GLY A 349 -10.77 -8.47 -11.43
N ASN A 350 -10.99 -7.33 -12.12
CA ASN A 350 -10.61 -7.05 -13.53
C ASN A 350 -11.39 -5.91 -14.21
N THR A 351 -12.16 -5.11 -13.49
CA THR A 351 -12.91 -3.97 -14.08
C THR A 351 -12.12 -2.67 -14.23
N HIS A 352 -10.81 -2.63 -13.98
CA HIS A 352 -10.04 -1.39 -14.13
C HIS A 352 -9.07 -1.35 -15.30
N THR A 353 -8.92 -2.44 -16.05
CA THR A 353 -8.13 -2.45 -17.29
C THR A 353 -8.95 -2.03 -18.52
N SER A 354 -10.28 -2.22 -18.52
CA SER A 354 -11.12 -1.92 -19.69
C SER A 354 -11.55 -0.45 -19.83
N MET A 355 -11.40 0.38 -18.79
CA MET A 355 -11.56 1.84 -18.91
C MET A 355 -10.39 2.50 -19.67
N PHE A 356 -9.31 1.75 -19.91
CA PHE A 356 -8.10 2.21 -20.59
C PHE A 356 -7.81 1.46 -21.90
N THR A 357 -8.83 0.86 -22.54
CA THR A 357 -8.68 0.16 -23.84
C THR A 357 -9.64 0.70 -24.90
N GLY A 358 -9.89 2.01 -24.89
CA GLY A 358 -10.50 2.72 -26.03
C GLY A 358 -9.51 2.79 -27.19
N SER A 359 -9.83 2.10 -28.29
CA SER A 359 -8.92 1.70 -29.36
C SER A 359 -8.44 2.81 -30.31
N ASN A 360 -8.22 4.05 -29.86
CA ASN A 360 -7.63 5.09 -30.71
C ASN A 360 -6.68 6.09 -30.01
N GLY A 361 -6.30 5.88 -28.73
CA GLY A 361 -5.38 6.79 -28.02
C GLY A 361 -4.34 6.15 -27.09
N LEU A 362 -4.39 4.83 -26.85
CA LEU A 362 -3.73 4.19 -25.69
C LEU A 362 -2.46 3.37 -25.98
N ASN A 363 -2.03 3.22 -27.24
CA ASN A 363 -0.74 2.62 -27.56
C ASN A 363 0.47 3.42 -27.03
N LYS A 364 0.25 4.57 -26.39
CA LYS A 364 1.30 5.40 -25.77
C LYS A 364 1.49 5.20 -24.27
N VAL A 365 0.60 4.49 -23.56
CA VAL A 365 0.67 4.33 -22.09
C VAL A 365 1.57 3.17 -21.63
N TYR A 366 1.95 2.31 -22.57
CA TYR A 366 2.72 1.12 -22.31
C TYR A 366 3.99 1.11 -23.17
N ASN A 367 5.10 0.65 -22.60
CA ASN A 367 6.38 0.55 -23.32
C ASN A 367 6.35 -0.59 -24.36
N ASN A 368 5.96 -0.24 -25.60
CA ASN A 368 6.14 -0.95 -26.88
C ASN A 368 5.34 -2.24 -27.22
N ASP A 369 5.27 -2.44 -28.55
CA ASP A 369 4.33 -3.20 -29.42
C ASP A 369 4.15 -4.72 -29.25
N ASP A 370 4.66 -5.35 -28.20
CA ASP A 370 4.34 -6.76 -27.92
C ASP A 370 3.28 -6.82 -26.81
N GLY A 371 2.15 -7.49 -27.07
CA GLY A 371 0.97 -7.57 -26.17
C GLY A 371 1.20 -8.17 -24.77
N HIS A 372 2.45 -8.39 -24.36
CA HIS A 372 2.85 -8.71 -23.01
C HIS A 372 3.64 -7.50 -22.47
N PHE A 373 3.01 -6.69 -21.62
CA PHE A 373 3.52 -5.43 -21.04
C PHE A 373 4.79 -5.53 -20.17
N LYS A 374 5.51 -6.67 -20.26
CA LYS A 374 6.68 -7.08 -19.46
C LYS A 374 6.50 -6.95 -17.95
N THR A 375 5.25 -6.85 -17.48
CA THR A 375 4.89 -6.71 -16.06
C THR A 375 5.25 -7.99 -15.30
N ASN A 376 5.96 -7.83 -14.19
CA ASN A 376 6.36 -8.91 -13.29
C ASN A 376 6.61 -8.34 -11.88
N PRO A 377 6.83 -9.18 -10.84
CA PRO A 377 7.03 -8.70 -9.47
C PRO A 377 8.18 -7.70 -9.28
N LYS A 378 9.08 -7.57 -10.26
CA LYS A 378 10.19 -6.63 -10.26
C LYS A 378 9.97 -5.43 -11.19
N VAL A 379 9.06 -5.48 -12.17
CA VAL A 379 8.87 -4.38 -13.12
C VAL A 379 7.37 -4.11 -13.31
N PRO A 380 6.88 -2.89 -13.06
CA PRO A 380 5.46 -2.57 -13.16
C PRO A 380 4.98 -2.53 -14.62
N GLY A 381 5.83 -2.18 -15.59
CA GLY A 381 5.45 -2.11 -17.01
C GLY A 381 4.47 -0.98 -17.33
N ILE A 382 4.57 0.14 -16.61
CA ILE A 382 3.71 1.34 -16.74
C ILE A 382 4.59 2.53 -17.15
N ASP A 383 4.15 3.33 -18.12
CA ASP A 383 4.69 4.66 -18.37
C ASP A 383 3.87 5.71 -17.58
N PHE A 384 4.44 6.19 -16.47
CA PHE A 384 3.78 7.16 -15.59
C PHE A 384 3.51 8.51 -16.26
N ASN A 385 4.37 8.95 -17.20
CA ASN A 385 4.17 10.20 -17.92
C ASN A 385 2.98 10.09 -18.86
N ALA A 386 2.82 8.93 -19.51
CA ALA A 386 1.69 8.67 -20.38
C ALA A 386 0.37 8.48 -19.60
N VAL A 387 0.41 7.82 -18.43
CA VAL A 387 -0.75 7.75 -17.50
C VAL A 387 -1.19 9.16 -17.09
N ARG A 388 -0.24 10.03 -16.77
CA ARG A 388 -0.54 11.41 -16.40
C ARG A 388 -1.14 12.20 -17.57
N LEU A 389 -0.53 12.13 -18.75
CA LEU A 389 -1.04 12.81 -19.95
C LEU A 389 -2.45 12.35 -20.32
N LEU A 390 -2.75 11.08 -20.07
CA LEU A 390 -4.08 10.51 -20.21
C LEU A 390 -5.07 11.14 -19.24
N PHE A 391 -4.76 11.19 -17.94
CA PHE A 391 -5.62 11.87 -16.97
C PHE A 391 -5.79 13.36 -17.29
N GLU A 392 -4.73 14.07 -17.64
CA GLU A 392 -4.81 15.49 -18.04
C GLU A 392 -5.67 15.70 -19.29
N THR A 393 -5.62 14.78 -20.26
CA THR A 393 -6.47 14.81 -21.46
C THR A 393 -7.94 14.54 -21.10
N LEU A 394 -8.19 13.58 -20.22
CA LEU A 394 -9.52 13.27 -19.73
C LEU A 394 -10.12 14.47 -18.99
N MET A 395 -9.34 15.21 -18.19
CA MET A 395 -9.79 16.37 -17.41
C MET A 395 -10.12 17.63 -18.24
N LYS A 396 -9.94 17.63 -19.56
CA LYS A 396 -10.31 18.77 -20.42
C LYS A 396 -11.84 18.93 -20.54
N PRO A 397 -12.38 20.16 -20.60
CA PRO A 397 -13.84 20.42 -20.61
C PRO A 397 -14.58 19.77 -21.79
N ALA A 398 -13.90 19.46 -22.90
CA ALA A 398 -14.46 18.71 -24.02
C ALA A 398 -14.94 17.29 -23.66
N PHE A 399 -14.45 16.72 -22.54
CA PHE A 399 -14.84 15.40 -22.03
C PHE A 399 -15.68 15.47 -20.75
N ALA A 400 -16.19 16.65 -20.37
CA ALA A 400 -16.89 16.89 -19.09
C ALA A 400 -18.10 15.94 -18.85
N ARG A 401 -18.81 15.49 -19.90
CA ARG A 401 -19.89 14.49 -19.76
C ARG A 401 -19.40 13.07 -19.47
N LEU A 402 -18.25 12.69 -20.03
CA LEU A 402 -17.56 11.44 -19.70
C LEU A 402 -16.97 11.53 -18.29
N LEU A 403 -16.58 12.73 -17.86
CA LEU A 403 -16.09 13.02 -16.52
C LEU A 403 -17.18 13.03 -15.45
N GLU A 404 -18.41 13.44 -15.75
CA GLU A 404 -19.56 13.26 -14.86
C GLU A 404 -19.93 11.78 -14.66
N GLN A 405 -19.57 10.91 -15.61
CA GLN A 405 -19.75 9.45 -15.48
C GLN A 405 -18.53 8.73 -14.85
N VAL A 406 -17.30 9.19 -15.11
CA VAL A 406 -16.05 8.55 -14.68
C VAL A 406 -15.45 9.21 -13.43
N CYS A 407 -15.41 10.55 -13.36
CA CYS A 407 -14.80 11.33 -12.28
C CYS A 407 -15.82 12.04 -11.37
N ALA A 408 -17.12 11.77 -11.49
CA ALA A 408 -18.02 12.08 -10.39
C ALA A 408 -17.51 11.27 -9.19
N THR A 409 -17.00 11.97 -8.20
CA THR A 409 -16.52 11.52 -6.89
C THR A 409 -17.25 10.29 -6.36
N LYS A 410 -18.56 10.19 -6.58
CA LYS A 410 -19.37 9.00 -6.28
C LYS A 410 -18.87 7.68 -6.88
N SER A 411 -18.38 7.60 -8.12
CA SER A 411 -17.91 6.34 -8.72
C SER A 411 -16.60 5.84 -8.09
N PHE A 412 -15.63 6.71 -7.85
CA PHE A 412 -14.40 6.31 -7.17
C PHE A 412 -14.63 6.00 -5.68
N GLU A 413 -15.46 6.81 -5.01
CA GLU A 413 -15.84 6.66 -3.59
C GLU A 413 -16.65 5.38 -3.31
N SER A 414 -17.63 5.06 -4.17
CA SER A 414 -18.60 3.98 -3.92
C SER A 414 -18.33 2.69 -4.70
N LEU A 415 -17.52 2.72 -5.76
CA LEU A 415 -17.28 1.54 -6.61
C LEU A 415 -15.81 1.14 -6.70
N LEU A 416 -14.87 2.07 -6.87
CA LEU A 416 -13.49 1.68 -7.20
C LEU A 416 -12.63 1.35 -5.97
N ILE A 417 -12.54 2.28 -5.01
CA ILE A 417 -11.66 2.12 -3.85
C ILE A 417 -12.15 1.04 -2.87
N PRO A 418 -13.46 0.89 -2.59
CA PRO A 418 -13.95 -0.19 -1.73
C PRO A 418 -13.73 -1.59 -2.33
N GLN A 419 -13.52 -1.72 -3.64
CA GLN A 419 -13.32 -3.00 -4.35
C GLN A 419 -11.85 -3.43 -4.45
N LEU A 420 -10.90 -2.60 -4.00
CA LEU A 420 -9.48 -2.94 -3.93
C LEU A 420 -9.24 -4.00 -2.84
N THR A 421 -8.68 -5.15 -3.22
CA THR A 421 -8.44 -6.26 -2.29
C THR A 421 -7.12 -6.29 -1.58
N CYS A 422 -7.13 -6.92 -0.40
CA CYS A 422 -5.92 -7.33 0.32
C CYS A 422 -5.02 -8.29 -0.49
N SER A 423 -5.61 -9.21 -1.26
CA SER A 423 -4.89 -10.17 -2.13
C SER A 423 -5.37 -10.07 -3.59
N PRO A 424 -4.83 -9.13 -4.38
CA PRO A 424 -5.11 -9.08 -5.81
C PRO A 424 -4.67 -10.38 -6.52
N PRO A 425 -5.42 -10.81 -7.56
CA PRO A 425 -5.30 -12.14 -8.16
C PRO A 425 -3.99 -12.36 -8.90
N ASP A 426 -3.38 -11.30 -9.44
CA ASP A 426 -2.10 -11.34 -10.12
C ASP A 426 -1.32 -10.03 -9.97
N VAL A 427 -0.10 -10.03 -10.49
CA VAL A 427 0.79 -8.87 -10.49
C VAL A 427 0.27 -7.77 -11.42
N GLU A 428 -0.56 -8.07 -12.42
CA GLU A 428 -1.09 -7.03 -13.30
C GLU A 428 -2.17 -6.19 -12.64
N ALA A 429 -3.03 -6.79 -11.82
CA ALA A 429 -4.04 -6.12 -11.03
C ALA A 429 -3.42 -5.15 -10.00
N MET A 430 -2.19 -5.42 -9.55
CA MET A 430 -1.45 -4.52 -8.67
C MET A 430 -1.16 -3.14 -9.31
N ARG A 431 -1.12 -3.05 -10.64
CA ARG A 431 -0.84 -1.78 -11.36
C ARG A 431 -1.90 -0.71 -11.08
N ILE A 432 -3.13 -1.11 -10.75
CA ILE A 432 -4.22 -0.18 -10.44
C ILE A 432 -3.84 0.73 -9.27
N TYR A 433 -3.18 0.21 -8.23
CA TYR A 433 -2.73 1.00 -7.09
C TYR A 433 -1.75 2.12 -7.48
N LEU A 434 -0.93 1.88 -8.52
CA LEU A 434 0.05 2.85 -9.05
C LEU A 434 -0.57 3.82 -10.07
N ILE A 435 -1.52 3.36 -10.88
CA ILE A 435 -2.22 4.20 -11.86
C ILE A 435 -3.11 5.21 -11.12
N LEU A 436 -3.82 4.75 -10.10
CA LEU A 436 -4.69 5.61 -9.31
C LEU A 436 -3.91 6.73 -8.63
N SER A 437 -2.72 6.46 -8.11
CA SER A 437 -1.92 7.50 -7.43
C SER A 437 -1.55 8.69 -8.33
N GLU A 438 -1.55 8.54 -9.65
CA GLU A 438 -1.31 9.63 -10.59
C GLU A 438 -2.60 10.40 -11.00
N CYS A 439 -3.77 10.05 -10.44
CA CYS A 439 -5.01 10.76 -10.73
C CYS A 439 -5.01 12.17 -10.12
N PRO A 440 -5.13 13.26 -10.91
CA PRO A 440 -5.12 14.63 -10.39
C PRO A 440 -6.24 14.91 -9.38
N ALA A 441 -7.37 14.20 -9.47
CA ALA A 441 -8.49 14.35 -8.54
C ALA A 441 -8.15 13.96 -7.10
N LEU A 442 -7.14 13.11 -6.88
CA LEU A 442 -6.66 12.73 -5.54
C LEU A 442 -5.82 13.81 -4.86
N GLN A 443 -5.34 14.81 -5.62
CA GLN A 443 -4.60 15.95 -5.12
C GLN A 443 -5.51 17.12 -4.71
N ASP A 444 -6.81 17.07 -5.03
CA ASP A 444 -7.77 18.08 -4.59
C ASP A 444 -8.21 17.83 -3.15
N SER A 445 -8.00 18.84 -2.30
CA SER A 445 -8.44 18.87 -0.90
C SER A 445 -9.90 18.47 -0.67
N LYS A 446 -10.79 18.73 -1.63
CA LYS A 446 -12.23 18.36 -1.52
C LYS A 446 -12.45 16.86 -1.50
N ASN A 447 -11.54 16.09 -2.08
CA ASN A 447 -11.68 14.65 -2.28
C ASN A 447 -10.83 13.82 -1.31
N TYR A 448 -10.10 14.44 -0.38
CA TYR A 448 -9.20 13.72 0.52
C TYR A 448 -9.94 12.71 1.41
N ILE A 449 -11.05 13.11 2.02
CA ILE A 449 -11.85 12.27 2.92
C ILE A 449 -12.46 11.09 2.16
N SER A 450 -12.84 11.32 0.92
CA SER A 450 -13.71 10.42 0.18
C SER A 450 -12.95 9.52 -0.80
N LEU A 451 -11.82 9.98 -1.33
CA LEU A 451 -10.98 9.25 -2.29
C LEU A 451 -9.60 8.89 -1.74
N THR A 452 -8.80 9.89 -1.37
CA THR A 452 -7.37 9.65 -1.17
C THR A 452 -7.08 8.88 0.12
N ILE A 453 -7.82 9.14 1.20
CA ILE A 453 -7.68 8.40 2.47
C ILE A 453 -8.22 6.97 2.35
N PRO A 454 -9.39 6.72 1.73
CA PRO A 454 -9.82 5.35 1.42
C PRO A 454 -8.83 4.55 0.57
N LEU A 455 -8.17 5.19 -0.40
CA LEU A 455 -7.12 4.55 -1.20
C LEU A 455 -5.92 4.16 -0.32
N ALA A 456 -5.47 5.05 0.57
CA ALA A 456 -4.43 4.74 1.54
C ALA A 456 -4.80 3.55 2.44
N MET A 457 -6.03 3.52 2.95
CA MET A 457 -6.54 2.40 3.73
C MET A 457 -6.60 1.09 2.92
N ALA A 458 -6.92 1.15 1.63
CA ALA A 458 -6.88 -0.03 0.75
C ALA A 458 -5.45 -0.57 0.58
N ILE A 459 -4.48 0.31 0.32
CA ILE A 459 -3.07 -0.07 0.20
C ILE A 459 -2.53 -0.69 1.49
N LEU A 460 -2.88 -0.11 2.65
CA LEU A 460 -2.46 -0.63 3.95
C LEU A 460 -3.10 -1.96 4.33
N ARG A 461 -4.20 -2.36 3.66
CA ARG A 461 -4.87 -3.64 3.84
C ARG A 461 -4.27 -4.76 2.99
N LEU A 462 -3.28 -4.48 2.12
CA LEU A 462 -2.62 -5.49 1.29
C LEU A 462 -1.91 -6.56 2.11
N ASP A 463 -2.05 -7.82 1.68
CA ASP A 463 -1.36 -8.97 2.26
C ASP A 463 0.15 -8.88 2.02
N ALA A 464 0.93 -9.63 2.82
CA ALA A 464 2.38 -9.49 2.88
C ALA A 464 3.10 -9.63 1.52
N ASN A 465 2.59 -10.47 0.62
CA ASN A 465 3.20 -10.69 -0.70
C ASN A 465 2.90 -9.54 -1.68
N PRO A 466 1.63 -9.18 -1.96
CA PRO A 466 1.30 -7.98 -2.75
C PRO A 466 1.95 -6.69 -2.23
N SER A 467 1.95 -6.51 -0.90
CA SER A 467 2.54 -5.35 -0.24
C SER A 467 4.05 -5.24 -0.53
N LYS A 468 4.79 -6.35 -0.55
CA LYS A 468 6.21 -6.38 -0.94
C LYS A 468 6.44 -6.09 -2.42
N VAL A 469 5.55 -6.55 -3.29
CA VAL A 469 5.64 -6.24 -4.74
C VAL A 469 5.46 -4.75 -4.98
N LEU A 470 4.48 -4.12 -4.30
CA LEU A 470 4.27 -2.67 -4.38
C LEU A 470 5.48 -1.89 -3.84
N ASP A 471 6.04 -2.32 -2.70
CA ASP A 471 7.27 -1.73 -2.15
C ASP A 471 8.43 -1.78 -3.14
N ASN A 472 8.60 -2.91 -3.83
CA ASN A 472 9.62 -3.06 -4.87
C ASN A 472 9.35 -2.14 -6.07
N TRP A 473 8.10 -1.97 -6.49
CA TRP A 473 7.79 -1.08 -7.60
C TRP A 473 7.99 0.39 -7.26
N TRP A 474 7.55 0.83 -6.08
CA TRP A 474 7.88 2.17 -5.58
C TRP A 474 9.38 2.40 -5.47
N SER A 475 10.15 1.35 -5.14
CA SER A 475 11.62 1.41 -5.12
C SER A 475 12.24 1.66 -6.50
N LEU A 476 11.49 1.44 -7.59
CA LEU A 476 11.95 1.56 -8.99
C LEU A 476 11.36 2.77 -9.72
N MET A 477 10.46 3.53 -9.08
CA MET A 477 9.81 4.69 -9.69
C MET A 477 10.76 5.88 -9.85
N ASP A 478 10.43 6.73 -10.82
CA ASP A 478 11.13 8.00 -11.04
C ASP A 478 10.98 8.93 -9.83
N CYS A 479 12.04 9.69 -9.54
CA CYS A 479 12.11 10.55 -8.35
C CYS A 479 10.99 11.59 -8.30
N GLU A 480 10.59 12.15 -9.45
CA GLU A 480 9.49 13.12 -9.53
C GLU A 480 8.13 12.51 -9.17
N VAL A 481 7.87 11.29 -9.65
CA VAL A 481 6.60 10.60 -9.40
C VAL A 481 6.51 10.22 -7.92
N PHE A 482 7.62 9.71 -7.37
CA PHE A 482 7.72 9.37 -5.96
C PHE A 482 7.56 10.62 -5.06
N SER A 483 8.18 11.74 -5.42
CA SER A 483 8.06 13.02 -4.70
C SER A 483 6.60 13.51 -4.65
N ARG A 484 5.88 13.48 -5.78
CA ARG A 484 4.45 13.86 -5.80
C ARG A 484 3.59 12.99 -4.89
N LEU A 485 3.87 11.69 -4.85
CA LEU A 485 3.16 10.76 -3.99
C LEU A 485 3.34 11.11 -2.51
N VAL A 486 4.57 11.45 -2.11
CA VAL A 486 4.89 11.91 -0.74
C VAL A 486 4.19 13.23 -0.42
N GLU A 487 4.25 14.22 -1.31
CA GLU A 487 3.59 15.53 -1.10
C GLU A 487 2.07 15.44 -1.01
N MET A 488 1.43 14.54 -1.77
CA MET A 488 -0.01 14.31 -1.68
C MET A 488 -0.41 13.83 -0.29
N TYR A 489 0.28 12.84 0.29
CA TYR A 489 -0.05 12.34 1.62
C TYR A 489 0.36 13.29 2.74
N LYS A 490 1.43 14.08 2.58
CA LYS A 490 1.76 15.20 3.48
C LYS A 490 0.62 16.23 3.52
N SER A 491 0.13 16.64 2.35
CA SER A 491 -0.99 17.58 2.22
C SER A 491 -2.26 17.09 2.91
N ILE A 492 -2.50 15.78 2.91
CA ILE A 492 -3.64 15.16 3.60
C ILE A 492 -3.49 15.25 5.12
N VAL A 493 -2.28 14.99 5.66
CA VAL A 493 -2.03 15.15 7.10
C VAL A 493 -2.28 16.60 7.53
N VAL A 494 -1.78 17.58 6.78
CA VAL A 494 -2.04 19.01 7.06
C VAL A 494 -3.54 19.34 7.01
N PHE A 495 -4.27 18.82 6.01
CA PHE A 495 -5.71 19.00 5.90
C PHE A 495 -6.49 18.40 7.09
N LEU A 496 -6.11 17.21 7.56
CA LEU A 496 -6.76 16.56 8.71
C LEU A 496 -6.49 17.34 10.00
N LEU A 497 -5.29 17.88 10.17
CA LEU A 497 -4.91 18.68 11.34
C LEU A 497 -5.60 20.06 11.39
N THR A 498 -5.83 20.69 10.22
CA THR A 498 -6.45 22.03 10.10
C THR A 498 -7.98 22.00 9.99
N GLY A 499 -8.53 21.22 9.06
CA GLY A 499 -9.95 21.23 8.70
C GLY A 499 -10.75 20.03 9.22
N GLY A 500 -10.10 18.91 9.54
CA GLY A 500 -10.76 17.67 9.95
C GLY A 500 -11.58 17.78 11.25
N LYS A 501 -11.17 18.66 12.17
CA LYS A 501 -11.84 18.87 13.48
C LYS A 501 -13.27 19.40 13.37
N ALA A 502 -13.61 20.11 12.28
CA ALA A 502 -14.94 20.69 12.06
C ALA A 502 -15.86 19.80 11.21
N LEU A 503 -15.30 18.86 10.45
CA LEU A 503 -15.99 18.08 9.42
C LEU A 503 -16.27 16.62 9.81
N LEU A 504 -15.56 16.06 10.81
CA LEU A 504 -15.56 14.63 11.12
C LEU A 504 -15.77 14.36 12.61
N MET A 505 -16.42 13.23 12.93
CA MET A 505 -16.46 12.72 14.31
C MET A 505 -15.05 12.31 14.78
N PRO A 506 -14.69 12.51 16.05
CA PRO A 506 -13.33 12.28 16.57
C PRO A 506 -12.75 10.90 16.23
N VAL A 507 -13.56 9.84 16.29
CA VAL A 507 -13.15 8.45 15.99
C VAL A 507 -12.71 8.27 14.53
N PHE A 508 -13.38 8.93 13.57
CA PHE A 508 -12.99 8.85 12.16
C PHE A 508 -11.74 9.67 11.87
N LEU A 509 -11.57 10.82 12.55
CA LEU A 509 -10.40 11.67 12.41
C LEU A 509 -9.11 10.94 12.83
N GLU A 510 -9.17 10.18 13.93
CA GLU A 510 -8.04 9.36 14.39
C GLU A 510 -7.71 8.23 13.42
N SER A 511 -8.72 7.49 12.95
CA SER A 511 -8.52 6.41 11.98
C SER A 511 -7.91 6.91 10.66
N TYR A 512 -8.37 8.07 10.17
CA TYR A 512 -7.91 8.65 8.91
C TYR A 512 -6.51 9.24 9.02
N THR A 513 -6.22 9.92 10.13
CA THR A 513 -4.86 10.39 10.43
C THR A 513 -3.89 9.22 10.55
N SER A 514 -4.29 8.13 11.22
CA SER A 514 -3.50 6.90 11.30
C SER A 514 -3.21 6.31 9.92
N ALA A 515 -4.22 6.22 9.04
CA ALA A 515 -4.05 5.69 7.70
C ALA A 515 -3.06 6.51 6.84
N ALA A 516 -3.17 7.85 6.88
CA ALA A 516 -2.25 8.73 6.17
C ALA A 516 -0.81 8.58 6.68
N LEU A 517 -0.61 8.57 8.00
CA LEU A 517 0.70 8.43 8.62
C LEU A 517 1.35 7.07 8.38
N ARG A 518 0.59 5.97 8.48
CA ARG A 518 1.09 4.61 8.21
C ARG A 518 1.48 4.42 6.75
N LEU A 519 0.79 5.07 5.81
CA LEU A 519 1.17 5.00 4.41
C LEU A 519 2.44 5.82 4.14
N LEU A 520 2.55 7.02 4.71
CA LEU A 520 3.79 7.81 4.68
C LEU A 520 4.97 7.02 5.28
N GLU A 521 4.76 6.28 6.38
CA GLU A 521 5.77 5.40 6.98
C GLU A 521 6.20 4.28 6.01
N LYS A 522 5.25 3.69 5.27
CA LYS A 522 5.54 2.69 4.24
C LYS A 522 6.39 3.27 3.10
N LEU A 523 6.03 4.45 2.60
CA LEU A 523 6.82 5.16 1.58
C LEU A 523 8.22 5.52 2.09
N HIS A 524 8.32 5.97 3.34
CA HIS A 524 9.59 6.25 3.98
C HIS A 524 10.50 5.01 4.05
N LYS A 525 9.96 3.85 4.46
CA LYS A 525 10.68 2.56 4.47
C LYS A 525 11.16 2.12 3.09
N VAL A 526 10.41 2.40 2.04
CA VAL A 526 10.83 2.16 0.65
C VAL A 526 11.96 3.12 0.26
N ASN A 527 11.84 4.39 0.62
CA ASN A 527 12.86 5.40 0.33
C ASN A 527 14.20 5.12 1.01
N LEU A 528 14.20 4.56 2.23
CA LEU A 528 15.44 4.11 2.91
C LEU A 528 16.22 3.05 2.12
N LYS A 529 15.56 2.30 1.23
CA LYS A 529 16.21 1.30 0.37
C LYS A 529 16.59 1.90 -0.99
N ALA A 530 15.72 2.73 -1.55
CA ALA A 530 15.79 3.18 -2.94
C ALA A 530 16.41 4.57 -3.14
N HIS A 531 16.52 5.37 -2.09
CA HIS A 531 17.08 6.73 -2.09
C HIS A 531 16.48 7.62 -3.21
N ARG A 532 15.14 7.62 -3.35
CA ARG A 532 14.42 8.36 -4.41
C ARG A 532 14.28 9.85 -4.11
N VAL A 533 14.08 10.19 -2.83
CA VAL A 533 14.02 11.57 -2.34
C VAL A 533 14.88 11.72 -1.09
N GLU A 534 15.32 12.94 -0.78
CA GLU A 534 16.04 13.21 0.46
C GLU A 534 15.15 12.98 1.68
N TYR A 535 15.75 12.61 2.82
CA TYR A 535 15.03 12.39 4.08
C TYR A 535 14.19 13.61 4.49
N ASN A 536 14.74 14.82 4.33
CA ASN A 536 14.10 16.08 4.67
C ASN A 536 12.82 16.36 3.86
N HIS A 537 12.64 15.73 2.71
CA HIS A 537 11.45 15.88 1.88
C HIS A 537 10.19 15.34 2.58
N PHE A 538 10.34 14.41 3.53
CA PHE A 538 9.23 13.88 4.31
C PHE A 538 8.77 14.81 5.45
N TYR A 539 9.53 15.86 5.79
CA TYR A 539 9.13 16.81 6.83
C TYR A 539 7.86 17.55 6.45
N ILE A 540 6.98 17.73 7.44
CA ILE A 540 5.78 18.57 7.33
C ILE A 540 6.01 19.82 8.19
N PRO A 541 6.42 20.96 7.59
CA PRO A 541 6.78 22.16 8.35
C PRO A 541 5.65 22.70 9.21
N ASP A 542 4.40 22.56 8.74
CA ASP A 542 3.21 23.09 9.41
C ASP A 542 2.89 22.38 10.73
N ILE A 543 3.47 21.20 11.02
CA ILE A 543 3.20 20.50 12.29
C ILE A 543 3.57 21.36 13.50
N ALA A 544 4.67 22.10 13.42
CA ALA A 544 5.16 22.94 14.52
C ALA A 544 4.20 24.09 14.89
N THR A 545 3.33 24.51 13.96
CA THR A 545 2.36 25.59 14.19
C THR A 545 0.94 25.05 14.45
N LEU A 546 0.61 23.87 13.92
CA LEU A 546 -0.73 23.30 13.97
C LEU A 546 -1.00 22.42 15.19
N VAL A 547 0.04 21.85 15.79
CA VAL A 547 -0.08 20.86 16.87
C VAL A 547 0.78 21.27 18.05
N ASP A 548 0.23 21.10 19.26
CA ASP A 548 1.03 21.17 20.48
C ASP A 548 1.90 19.91 20.59
N ILE A 549 3.16 20.04 20.17
CA ILE A 549 4.14 18.95 20.17
C ILE A 549 4.46 18.50 21.59
N GLN A 550 4.36 19.39 22.59
CA GLN A 550 4.64 19.03 23.99
C GLN A 550 3.57 18.05 24.48
N GLU A 551 2.30 18.36 24.23
CA GLU A 551 1.18 17.48 24.60
C GLU A 551 1.22 16.13 23.83
N ASP A 552 1.54 16.15 22.53
CA ASP A 552 1.66 14.93 21.72
C ASP A 552 2.80 14.01 22.22
N TYR A 553 3.94 14.60 22.60
CA TYR A 553 5.05 13.85 23.19
C TYR A 553 4.67 13.21 24.51
N LEU A 554 4.00 13.96 25.40
CA LEU A 554 3.54 13.43 26.69
C LEU A 554 2.58 12.26 26.50
N LYS A 555 1.64 12.35 25.55
CA LYS A 555 0.75 11.24 25.19
C LYS A 555 1.54 10.04 24.68
N TRP A 556 2.54 10.25 23.82
CA TRP A 556 3.38 9.17 23.29
C TRP A 556 4.23 8.50 24.38
N PHE A 557 4.84 9.29 25.25
CA PHE A 557 5.64 8.80 26.38
C PHE A 557 4.80 7.99 27.37
N LEU A 558 3.54 8.40 27.60
CA LEU A 558 2.59 7.75 28.52
C LEU A 558 1.81 6.57 27.90
N ARG A 559 1.96 6.26 26.60
CA ARG A 559 1.24 5.19 25.88
C ARG A 559 1.36 3.79 26.47
N LYS A 560 2.17 3.57 27.51
CA LYS A 560 2.09 2.35 28.34
C LYS A 560 0.72 2.16 29.01
N ALA A 561 -0.14 3.20 29.09
CA ALA A 561 -1.42 3.15 29.80
C ALA A 561 -2.68 3.25 28.92
N ASP A 562 -2.62 3.65 27.64
CA ASP A 562 -3.83 3.92 26.86
C ASP A 562 -3.75 3.41 25.41
N ILE A 563 -4.67 2.51 25.06
CA ILE A 563 -4.74 1.82 23.76
C ILE A 563 -5.77 2.57 22.91
N GLY A 564 -5.36 3.62 22.20
CA GLY A 564 -6.28 4.28 21.25
C GLY A 564 -5.78 5.50 20.49
N SER A 565 -5.10 6.45 21.13
CA SER A 565 -4.80 7.75 20.51
C SER A 565 -3.60 7.70 19.57
N VAL A 566 -3.73 8.26 18.37
CA VAL A 566 -2.63 8.39 17.38
C VAL A 566 -1.75 9.59 17.75
N THR A 567 -0.46 9.36 17.99
CA THR A 567 0.52 10.39 18.31
C THR A 567 1.48 10.60 17.14
N LEU A 568 1.77 11.85 16.79
CA LEU A 568 2.70 12.20 15.71
C LEU A 568 4.14 11.81 16.05
N CYS A 569 4.52 11.82 17.32
CA CYS A 569 5.82 11.36 17.80
C CYS A 569 6.12 9.89 17.48
N ALA A 570 5.11 9.07 17.15
CA ALA A 570 5.33 7.71 16.66
C ALA A 570 5.87 7.63 15.22
N TYR A 571 5.89 8.76 14.49
CA TYR A 571 6.32 8.87 13.10
C TYR A 571 7.42 9.94 12.96
N PRO A 572 8.66 9.70 13.42
CA PRO A 572 9.65 10.76 13.58
C PRO A 572 10.10 11.42 12.27
N PHE A 573 9.96 10.72 11.14
CA PHE A 573 10.38 11.20 9.82
C PHE A 573 9.52 12.35 9.27
N ILE A 574 8.34 12.63 9.86
CA ILE A 574 7.51 13.78 9.46
C ILE A 574 7.85 15.05 10.24
N LEU A 575 8.50 14.90 11.40
CA LEU A 575 8.84 16.00 12.28
C LEU A 575 10.11 16.68 11.76
N ASN A 576 10.03 17.98 11.51
CA ASN A 576 11.21 18.77 11.17
C ASN A 576 12.14 18.96 12.39
N ALA A 577 13.33 19.48 12.14
CA ALA A 577 14.33 19.75 13.17
C ALA A 577 13.79 20.63 14.33
N GLN A 578 12.97 21.63 14.01
CA GLN A 578 12.32 22.50 15.01
C GLN A 578 11.40 21.70 15.93
N ALA A 579 10.49 20.89 15.37
CA ALA A 579 9.55 20.10 16.14
C ALA A 579 10.27 19.10 17.04
N LYS A 580 11.26 18.38 16.50
CA LYS A 580 12.05 17.41 17.27
C LYS A 580 12.84 18.06 18.41
N THR A 581 13.29 19.30 18.24
CA THR A 581 13.93 20.06 19.31
C THR A 581 12.97 20.32 20.46
N THR A 582 11.74 20.73 20.15
CA THR A 582 10.68 20.87 21.14
C THR A 582 10.37 19.55 21.84
N VAL A 583 10.40 18.41 21.12
CA VAL A 583 10.25 17.08 21.73
C VAL A 583 11.36 16.80 22.75
N LEU A 584 12.63 17.03 22.39
CA LEU A 584 13.75 16.78 23.30
C LEU A 584 13.76 17.72 24.50
N GLN A 585 13.40 18.99 24.30
CA GLN A 585 13.27 19.95 25.40
C GLN A 585 12.16 19.54 26.36
N THR A 586 11.01 19.12 25.83
CA THR A 586 9.92 18.57 26.65
C THR A 586 10.36 17.32 27.41
N ASP A 587 11.13 16.42 26.78
CA ASP A 587 11.70 15.25 27.48
C ASP A 587 12.66 15.66 28.58
N ALA A 588 13.59 16.57 28.30
CA ALA A 588 14.56 17.06 29.29
C ALA A 588 13.85 17.70 30.49
N GLU A 589 12.88 18.58 30.25
CA GLU A 589 12.05 19.20 31.30
C GLU A 589 11.27 18.15 32.09
N LEU A 590 10.66 17.17 31.42
CA LEU A 590 9.91 16.09 32.07
C LEU A 590 10.83 15.23 32.96
N GLN A 591 11.98 14.81 32.45
CA GLN A 591 12.97 14.02 33.20
C GLN A 591 13.49 14.81 34.40
N MET A 592 13.75 16.10 34.23
CA MET A 592 14.13 17.01 35.32
C MET A 592 13.05 17.10 36.39
N GLN A 593 11.80 17.32 36.00
CA GLN A 593 10.66 17.38 36.94
C GLN A 593 10.45 16.05 37.67
N MET A 594 10.57 14.92 36.97
CA MET A 594 10.49 13.59 37.59
C MET A 594 11.61 13.35 38.61
N ALA A 595 12.85 13.76 38.29
CA ALA A 595 13.98 13.66 39.22
C ALA A 595 13.82 14.57 40.46
N VAL A 596 13.34 15.80 40.26
CA VAL A 596 13.02 16.75 41.35
C VAL A 596 11.90 16.21 42.23
N SER A 597 10.81 15.73 41.62
CA SER A 597 9.67 15.14 42.33
C SER A 597 10.09 13.92 43.14
N GLY A 598 10.91 13.03 42.56
CA GLY A 598 11.48 11.89 43.27
C GLY A 598 12.37 12.29 44.46
N ALA A 599 13.20 13.32 44.30
CA ALA A 599 14.01 13.87 45.40
C ALA A 599 13.13 14.50 46.49
N ASN A 600 12.10 15.26 46.12
CA ASN A 600 11.16 15.86 47.06
C ASN A 600 10.36 14.80 47.83
N LEU A 601 9.88 13.75 47.15
CA LEU A 601 9.16 12.65 47.78
C LEU A 601 10.06 11.87 48.75
N HIS A 602 11.32 11.63 48.36
CA HIS A 602 12.35 11.08 49.25
C HIS A 602 12.58 11.99 50.47
N ASN A 603 12.65 13.31 50.28
CA ASN A 603 12.84 14.27 51.37
C ASN A 603 11.65 14.30 52.33
N VAL A 604 10.42 14.24 51.80
CA VAL A 604 9.21 14.11 52.62
C VAL A 604 9.24 12.78 53.39
N PHE A 605 9.64 11.69 52.75
CA PHE A 605 9.79 10.39 53.42
C PHE A 605 10.86 10.42 54.52
N MET A 606 12.01 11.04 54.26
CA MET A 606 13.10 11.24 55.25
C MET A 606 12.66 12.13 56.41
N LEU A 607 11.86 13.15 56.13
CA LEU A 607 11.23 13.98 57.16
C LEU A 607 10.25 13.14 58.01
N LEU A 608 9.43 12.28 57.39
CA LEU A 608 8.49 11.41 58.10
C LEU A 608 9.19 10.30 58.92
N THR A 609 10.36 9.84 58.48
CA THR A 609 11.18 8.82 59.18
C THR A 609 12.18 9.42 60.17
N MET A 610 12.16 10.75 60.37
CA MET A 610 13.05 11.49 61.29
C MET A 610 14.55 11.41 60.95
N GLU A 611 14.89 11.26 59.67
CA GLU A 611 16.28 11.25 59.17
C GLU A 611 16.55 12.42 58.19
N PRO A 612 16.38 13.69 58.59
CA PRO A 612 16.43 14.85 57.69
C PRO A 612 17.82 15.09 57.07
N LEU A 613 18.88 14.55 57.67
CA LEU A 613 20.25 14.66 57.15
C LEU A 613 20.47 13.87 55.85
N LEU A 614 19.59 12.91 55.53
CA LEU A 614 19.64 12.12 54.30
C LEU A 614 18.78 12.71 53.17
N ALA A 615 18.34 13.96 53.32
CA ALA A 615 17.62 14.69 52.29
C ALA A 615 18.52 14.91 51.06
N ARG A 616 17.93 14.71 49.88
CA ARG A 616 18.56 14.90 48.57
C ARG A 616 18.29 16.31 48.05
N ASN A 617 19.29 16.95 47.48
CA ASN A 617 19.13 18.25 46.82
C ASN A 617 18.25 18.09 45.56
N PRO A 618 17.23 18.94 45.33
CA PRO A 618 16.43 18.90 44.10
C PRO A 618 17.20 19.36 42.85
N PHE A 619 18.33 20.06 42.99
CA PHE A 619 19.18 20.50 41.88
C PHE A 619 20.45 19.66 41.77
N LEU A 620 21.00 19.58 40.55
CA LEU A 620 22.37 19.12 40.31
C LEU A 620 23.29 20.34 40.46
N VAL A 621 23.97 20.46 41.59
CA VAL A 621 24.84 21.61 41.86
C VAL A 621 26.28 21.22 41.60
N LEU A 622 26.96 21.96 40.72
CA LEU A 622 28.38 21.81 40.44
C LEU A 622 29.15 23.02 40.97
N HIS A 623 30.07 22.76 41.90
CA HIS A 623 31.02 23.74 42.40
C HIS A 623 32.35 23.60 41.66
N VAL A 624 32.71 24.63 40.90
CA VAL A 624 33.89 24.59 40.03
C VAL A 624 34.72 25.87 40.14
N ARG A 625 36.03 25.75 40.02
CA ARG A 625 36.95 26.88 39.95
C ARG A 625 37.42 27.07 38.51
N ARG A 626 37.48 28.32 38.03
CA ARG A 626 37.91 28.65 36.65
C ARG A 626 39.26 28.00 36.27
N ASN A 627 40.22 28.01 37.19
CA ASN A 627 41.57 27.50 36.93
C ASN A 627 41.71 25.97 37.01
N HIS A 628 40.67 25.25 37.44
CA HIS A 628 40.71 23.80 37.67
C HIS A 628 39.45 23.10 37.16
N LEU A 629 38.85 23.66 36.11
CA LEU A 629 37.51 23.35 35.63
C LEU A 629 37.30 21.85 35.39
N VAL A 630 38.22 21.21 34.66
CA VAL A 630 38.15 19.79 34.30
C VAL A 630 38.22 18.88 35.53
N SER A 631 39.18 19.15 36.42
CA SER A 631 39.39 18.32 37.61
C SER A 631 38.25 18.41 38.62
N ASP A 632 37.68 19.61 38.81
CA ASP A 632 36.54 19.81 39.70
C ASP A 632 35.27 19.20 39.08
N ALA A 633 35.05 19.36 37.76
CA ALA A 633 33.93 18.72 37.07
C ALA A 633 33.98 17.18 37.15
N LEU A 634 35.17 16.57 37.01
CA LEU A 634 35.39 15.13 37.20
C LEU A 634 35.00 14.67 38.60
N ARG A 635 35.48 15.38 39.62
CA ARG A 635 35.21 15.04 41.03
C ARG A 635 33.72 15.12 41.34
N GLU A 636 33.04 16.19 40.90
CA GLU A 636 31.63 16.38 41.20
C GLU A 636 30.75 15.39 40.45
N LEU A 637 30.96 15.20 39.14
CA LEU A 637 30.07 14.38 38.30
C LEU A 637 30.21 12.87 38.53
N THR A 638 31.34 12.40 39.05
CA THR A 638 31.54 10.98 39.39
C THR A 638 30.77 10.55 40.65
N VAL A 639 30.37 11.49 41.51
CA VAL A 639 29.66 11.22 42.77
C VAL A 639 28.16 11.03 42.53
N TYR A 640 27.60 11.63 41.48
CA TYR A 640 26.16 11.62 41.22
C TYR A 640 25.69 10.32 40.54
N ASN A 641 24.51 9.85 40.95
CA ASN A 641 23.85 8.72 40.29
C ASN A 641 23.10 9.18 39.03
N ASP A 642 22.72 8.23 38.18
CA ASP A 642 22.01 8.49 36.91
C ASP A 642 20.76 9.36 37.05
N VAL A 643 20.01 9.22 38.15
CA VAL A 643 18.80 10.03 38.43
C VAL A 643 19.15 11.46 38.82
N ASP A 644 20.27 11.65 39.53
CA ASP A 644 20.70 12.96 39.99
C ASP A 644 21.27 13.80 38.83
N LEU A 645 21.92 13.16 37.85
CA LEU A 645 22.42 13.81 36.63
C LEU A 645 21.30 14.41 35.76
N LYS A 646 20.06 13.95 35.94
CA LYS A 646 18.89 14.45 35.22
C LYS A 646 18.20 15.61 35.92
N LYS A 647 18.66 16.06 37.09
CA LYS A 647 18.11 17.23 37.78
C LYS A 647 18.49 18.53 37.06
N PRO A 648 17.75 19.63 37.25
CA PRO A 648 18.15 20.93 36.72
C PRO A 648 19.55 21.29 37.20
N LEU A 649 20.43 21.63 36.24
CA LEU A 649 21.83 21.95 36.50
C LEU A 649 21.94 23.36 37.05
N LYS A 650 22.78 23.52 38.08
CA LYS A 650 23.19 24.82 38.61
C LYS A 650 24.70 24.84 38.75
N VAL A 651 25.35 25.75 38.04
CA VAL A 651 26.81 25.90 38.09
C VAL A 651 27.16 27.08 38.98
N ILE A 652 28.10 26.85 39.91
CA ILE A 652 28.61 27.87 40.82
C ILE A 652 30.12 27.96 40.65
N PHE A 653 30.59 29.11 40.18
CA PHE A 653 32.01 29.44 40.22
C PHE A 653 32.39 29.91 41.62
N ASP A 654 33.27 29.17 42.27
CA ASP A 654 33.66 29.47 43.64
C ASP A 654 34.34 30.85 43.73
N GLY A 655 33.74 31.75 44.50
CA GLY A 655 34.21 33.12 44.69
C GLY A 655 33.49 34.19 43.87
N GLU A 656 32.46 33.83 43.08
CA GLU A 656 31.68 34.77 42.24
C GLU A 656 30.22 34.90 42.73
N GLU A 657 29.72 36.13 42.86
CA GLU A 657 28.30 36.42 43.20
C GLU A 657 27.39 36.40 41.97
N ALA A 658 27.45 35.33 41.17
CA ALA A 658 26.59 35.19 39.99
C ALA A 658 25.30 34.45 40.35
N VAL A 659 24.15 35.02 39.99
CA VAL A 659 22.86 34.31 40.02
C VAL A 659 22.71 33.56 38.70
N ASP A 660 22.76 32.24 38.75
CA ASP A 660 22.62 31.38 37.58
C ASP A 660 21.22 31.51 36.97
N ALA A 661 21.13 32.30 35.89
CA ALA A 661 19.96 32.44 35.02
C ALA A 661 20.22 31.84 33.62
N GLY A 662 21.15 30.88 33.51
CA GLY A 662 21.51 30.17 32.27
C GLY A 662 22.77 30.69 31.56
N GLY A 663 23.27 31.88 31.90
CA GLY A 663 24.51 32.42 31.34
C GLY A 663 25.76 31.70 31.87
N VAL A 664 25.78 31.40 33.17
CA VAL A 664 26.91 30.74 33.86
C VAL A 664 27.05 29.28 33.41
N THR A 665 25.92 28.57 33.23
CA THR A 665 25.92 27.21 32.68
C THR A 665 26.43 27.17 31.24
N LYS A 666 26.03 28.13 30.39
CA LYS A 666 26.51 28.23 29.01
C LYS A 666 28.03 28.44 28.98
N GLU A 667 28.53 29.36 29.81
CA GLU A 667 29.95 29.63 29.96
C GLU A 667 30.74 28.37 30.38
N PHE A 668 30.24 27.66 31.39
CA PHE A 668 30.83 26.42 31.88
C PHE A 668 31.00 25.37 30.77
N PHE A 669 29.97 25.12 29.96
CA PHE A 669 30.06 24.15 28.86
C PHE A 669 31.06 24.57 27.79
N LEU A 670 31.09 25.85 27.40
CA LEU A 670 32.00 26.35 26.38
C LEU A 670 33.47 26.24 26.82
N LEU A 671 33.77 26.62 28.07
CA LEU A 671 35.13 26.53 28.61
C LEU A 671 35.58 25.07 28.76
N LEU A 672 34.72 24.23 29.34
CA LEU A 672 35.05 22.84 29.63
C LEU A 672 35.28 22.01 28.38
N LEU A 673 34.40 22.14 27.38
CA LEU A 673 34.53 21.38 26.14
C LEU A 673 35.68 21.88 25.28
N LYS A 674 35.97 23.19 25.27
CA LYS A 674 37.17 23.73 24.61
C LYS A 674 38.45 23.13 25.19
N GLU A 675 38.53 23.02 26.52
CA GLU A 675 39.69 22.43 27.20
C GLU A 675 39.77 20.91 26.97
N LEU A 676 38.66 20.18 27.11
CA LEU A 676 38.63 18.72 26.96
C LEU A 676 38.87 18.22 25.53
N MET A 677 38.54 19.03 24.52
CA MET A 677 38.71 18.67 23.11
C MET A 677 40.08 19.08 22.56
N ASP A 678 40.93 19.72 23.37
CA ASP A 678 42.26 20.10 22.94
C ASP A 678 43.11 18.83 22.63
N PRO A 679 43.67 18.72 21.40
CA PRO A 679 44.52 17.61 21.01
C PRO A 679 45.73 17.38 21.94
N ILE A 680 46.15 18.38 22.72
CA ILE A 680 47.23 18.28 23.72
C ILE A 680 46.98 17.16 24.73
N TYR A 681 45.72 16.87 25.07
CA TYR A 681 45.38 15.80 26.01
C TYR A 681 45.50 14.39 25.40
N GLY A 682 45.69 14.26 24.08
CA GLY A 682 45.89 12.98 23.41
C GLY A 682 44.67 12.05 23.42
N MET A 683 43.49 12.57 23.80
CA MET A 683 42.23 11.83 23.77
C MET A 683 41.68 11.67 22.36
N PHE A 684 41.89 12.70 21.53
CA PHE A 684 41.42 12.76 20.15
C PHE A 684 42.55 13.09 19.19
N THR A 685 42.50 12.52 17.99
CA THR A 685 43.39 12.82 16.88
C THR A 685 42.70 13.80 15.94
N GLN A 686 43.39 14.88 15.60
CA GLN A 686 42.91 15.86 14.63
C GLN A 686 43.33 15.47 13.21
N TYR A 687 42.37 15.44 12.29
CA TYR A 687 42.60 15.17 10.88
C TYR A 687 42.76 16.50 10.15
N SER A 688 43.97 16.79 9.66
CA SER A 688 44.32 18.10 9.09
C SER A 688 43.55 18.47 7.81
N GLU A 689 43.06 17.48 7.06
CA GLU A 689 42.29 17.72 5.83
C GLU A 689 40.85 18.17 6.11
N SER A 690 40.22 17.59 7.13
CA SER A 690 38.81 17.82 7.49
C SER A 690 38.64 18.76 8.69
N ASN A 691 39.71 19.01 9.45
CA ASN A 691 39.70 19.66 10.76
C ASN A 691 38.78 18.99 11.79
N LEU A 692 38.49 17.69 11.60
CA LEU A 692 37.66 16.91 12.51
C LEU A 692 38.52 16.15 13.52
N LEU A 693 37.92 15.87 14.67
CA LEU A 693 38.48 15.08 15.75
C LEU A 693 37.91 13.67 15.73
N TRP A 694 38.74 12.66 15.99
CA TRP A 694 38.30 11.28 16.21
C TRP A 694 39.05 10.66 17.39
N PHE A 695 38.48 9.62 18.00
CA PHE A 695 39.12 8.93 19.13
C PHE A 695 40.51 8.43 18.73
N SER A 696 41.50 8.70 19.60
CA SER A 696 42.86 8.22 19.40
C SER A 696 42.96 6.73 19.72
N ASP A 697 43.55 5.95 18.80
CA ASP A 697 43.87 4.52 19.00
C ASP A 697 44.99 4.33 20.05
N LYS A 698 45.79 5.37 20.27
CA LYS A 698 46.93 5.41 21.20
C LYS A 698 46.67 6.48 22.26
N CYS A 699 45.75 6.19 23.17
CA CYS A 699 45.43 7.07 24.30
C CYS A 699 46.06 6.56 25.60
N PHE A 700 46.66 7.46 26.38
CA PHE A 700 47.22 7.18 27.71
C PHE A 700 46.32 7.67 28.85
N VAL A 701 45.14 8.21 28.53
CA VAL A 701 44.19 8.78 29.48
C VAL A 701 43.23 7.70 29.98
N GLU A 702 42.85 7.76 31.26
CA GLU A 702 41.92 6.81 31.87
C GLU A 702 40.52 6.84 31.23
N HIS A 703 39.84 5.69 31.19
CA HIS A 703 38.48 5.53 30.63
C HIS A 703 37.44 6.51 31.21
N ASN A 704 37.65 6.97 32.44
CA ASN A 704 36.76 7.91 33.13
C ASN A 704 36.64 9.26 32.41
N TRP A 705 37.67 9.69 31.67
CA TRP A 705 37.66 10.96 30.95
C TRP A 705 36.72 10.92 29.74
N PHE A 706 36.74 9.83 28.98
CA PHE A 706 35.79 9.63 27.89
C PHE A 706 34.35 9.55 28.41
N HIS A 707 34.15 8.88 29.55
CA HIS A 707 32.85 8.84 30.22
C HIS A 707 32.36 10.23 30.62
N LEU A 708 33.23 11.07 31.17
CA LEU A 708 32.91 12.46 31.53
C LEU A 708 32.48 13.27 30.30
N ILE A 709 33.25 13.24 29.22
CA ILE A 709 32.90 14.00 28.00
C ILE A 709 31.53 13.56 27.50
N GLY A 710 31.22 12.26 27.55
CA GLY A 710 29.89 11.75 27.28
C GLY A 710 28.80 12.41 28.14
N ILE A 711 28.99 12.43 29.47
CA ILE A 711 28.05 13.06 30.42
C ILE A 711 27.88 14.55 30.12
N ILE A 712 28.98 15.28 29.89
CA ILE A 712 28.97 16.71 29.60
C ILE A 712 28.23 17.01 28.30
N CYS A 713 28.46 16.25 27.23
CA CYS A 713 27.73 16.37 25.98
C CYS A 713 26.23 16.11 26.18
N GLY A 714 25.86 15.11 26.99
CA GLY A 714 24.46 14.84 27.33
C GLY A 714 23.81 15.97 28.14
N LEU A 715 24.53 16.52 29.11
CA LEU A 715 24.07 17.65 29.92
C LEU A 715 23.90 18.93 29.09
N ALA A 716 24.80 19.20 28.15
CA ALA A 716 24.69 20.34 27.26
C ALA A 716 23.38 20.30 26.45
N ILE A 717 23.03 19.12 25.91
CA ILE A 717 21.78 18.90 25.18
C ILE A 717 20.55 19.10 26.07
N TYR A 718 20.51 18.48 27.25
CA TYR A 718 19.38 18.59 28.18
C TYR A 718 19.19 20.01 28.71
N ASN A 719 20.26 20.82 28.75
CA ASN A 719 20.21 22.24 29.12
C ASN A 719 20.09 23.18 27.90
N SER A 720 19.73 22.66 26.72
CA SER A 720 19.55 23.43 25.47
C SER A 720 20.76 24.33 25.13
N THR A 721 21.97 23.88 25.47
CA THR A 721 23.21 24.60 25.20
C THR A 721 23.89 24.02 23.96
N VAL A 722 23.99 24.84 22.91
CA VAL A 722 24.72 24.48 21.68
C VAL A 722 26.22 24.58 21.96
N VAL A 723 26.97 23.53 21.61
CA VAL A 723 28.42 23.50 21.76
C VAL A 723 29.08 23.02 20.47
N ASP A 724 30.15 23.70 20.09
CA ASP A 724 30.86 23.41 18.85
C ASP A 724 31.76 22.17 18.99
N LEU A 725 31.18 21.00 18.69
CA LEU A 725 31.90 19.73 18.67
C LEU A 725 32.38 19.41 17.26
N HIS A 726 33.69 19.34 17.09
CA HIS A 726 34.36 19.03 15.83
C HIS A 726 34.39 17.52 15.51
N PHE A 727 33.33 16.78 15.82
CA PHE A 727 33.24 15.35 15.52
C PHE A 727 32.54 15.10 14.17
N PRO A 728 32.97 14.06 13.42
CA PRO A 728 32.28 13.64 12.19
C PRO A 728 30.87 13.07 12.48
N LEU A 729 30.01 13.07 11.45
CA LEU A 729 28.65 12.52 11.51
C LEU A 729 28.59 11.09 12.04
N VAL A 730 29.63 10.28 11.80
CA VAL A 730 29.73 8.89 12.24
C VAL A 730 29.65 8.71 13.75
N LEU A 731 30.05 9.70 14.56
CA LEU A 731 29.90 9.65 16.01
C LEU A 731 28.42 9.48 16.39
N TYR A 732 27.57 10.32 15.78
CA TYR A 732 26.13 10.35 16.01
C TYR A 732 25.46 9.12 15.39
N LYS A 733 25.95 8.62 14.25
CA LYS A 733 25.53 7.32 13.71
C LYS A 733 25.76 6.20 14.72
N LYS A 734 26.95 6.12 15.32
CA LYS A 734 27.24 5.08 16.31
C LYS A 734 26.35 5.22 17.55
N LEU A 735 26.11 6.44 18.05
CA LEU A 735 25.20 6.68 19.20
C LEU A 735 23.77 6.18 18.91
N LEU A 736 23.32 6.34 17.67
CA LEU A 736 22.01 5.87 17.19
C LEU A 736 22.02 4.43 16.65
N LYS A 737 23.15 3.71 16.79
CA LYS A 737 23.33 2.33 16.31
C LYS A 737 23.17 2.17 14.79
N VAL A 738 23.47 3.21 14.02
CA VAL A 738 23.55 3.20 12.55
C VAL A 738 24.98 2.81 12.13
N LEU A 739 25.10 1.92 11.15
CA LEU A 739 26.40 1.45 10.66
C LEU A 739 27.14 2.56 9.88
N PRO A 740 28.47 2.71 10.09
CA PRO A 740 29.30 3.60 9.27
C PRO A 740 29.32 3.20 7.79
N THR A 741 29.38 4.19 6.90
CA THR A 741 29.49 4.01 5.45
C THR A 741 30.81 4.57 4.93
N LEU A 742 31.13 4.31 3.66
CA LEU A 742 32.35 4.87 3.04
C LEU A 742 32.34 6.41 3.00
N ASP A 743 31.16 7.03 2.89
CA ASP A 743 31.04 8.49 2.90
C ASP A 743 31.42 9.09 4.26
N ASP A 744 31.22 8.35 5.36
CA ASP A 744 31.70 8.77 6.69
C ASP A 744 33.23 8.84 6.77
N LEU A 745 33.91 7.91 6.08
CA LEU A 745 35.37 7.95 5.97
C LEU A 745 35.83 9.08 5.06
N LYS A 746 35.09 9.41 3.99
CA LYS A 746 35.41 10.58 3.16
C LYS A 746 35.24 11.90 3.92
N GLU A 747 34.31 11.96 4.87
CA GLU A 747 34.15 13.11 5.76
C GLU A 747 35.33 13.23 6.74
N LEU A 748 35.73 12.11 7.38
CA LEU A 748 36.83 12.10 8.34
C LEU A 748 38.21 12.26 7.68
N SER A 749 38.52 11.42 6.69
CA SER A 749 39.79 11.36 5.94
C SER A 749 39.49 11.31 4.43
N PRO A 750 39.31 12.47 3.77
CA PRO A 750 38.94 12.56 2.35
C PRO A 750 39.86 11.80 1.41
N THR A 751 41.17 11.81 1.67
CA THR A 751 42.15 11.10 0.85
C THR A 751 42.05 9.58 0.99
N GLU A 752 41.89 9.05 2.20
CA GLU A 752 41.69 7.61 2.42
C GLU A 752 40.35 7.13 1.83
N GLY A 753 39.27 7.87 2.08
CA GLY A 753 37.94 7.53 1.57
C GLY A 753 37.89 7.47 0.04
N ARG A 754 38.55 8.41 -0.65
CA ARG A 754 38.68 8.39 -2.13
C ARG A 754 39.51 7.21 -2.63
N SER A 755 40.59 6.87 -1.93
CA SER A 755 41.45 5.74 -2.31
C SER A 755 40.70 4.40 -2.21
N LEU A 756 39.90 4.21 -1.16
CA LEU A 756 39.07 3.02 -1.01
C LEU A 756 37.89 3.00 -2.00
N GLN A 757 37.33 4.15 -2.37
CA GLN A 757 36.34 4.22 -3.44
C GLN A 757 36.94 3.78 -4.78
N GLN A 758 38.14 4.25 -5.11
CA GLN A 758 38.86 3.82 -6.32
C GLN A 758 39.15 2.32 -6.32
N LEU A 759 39.42 1.73 -5.15
CA LEU A 759 39.60 0.28 -4.99
C LEU A 759 38.30 -0.49 -5.28
N LEU A 760 37.14 0.05 -4.91
CA LEU A 760 35.82 -0.57 -5.20
C LEU A 760 35.42 -0.46 -6.67
N GLU A 761 35.83 0.63 -7.33
CA GLU A 761 35.52 0.92 -8.74
C GLU A 761 36.54 0.28 -9.71
N TYR A 762 37.57 -0.40 -9.19
CA TYR A 762 38.62 -1.02 -10.01
C TYR A 762 38.11 -2.29 -10.70
N GLU A 763 38.14 -2.31 -12.03
CA GLU A 763 37.66 -3.46 -12.84
C GLU A 763 38.70 -4.59 -13.06
N GLY A 764 39.97 -4.39 -12.69
CA GLY A 764 41.04 -5.39 -12.84
C GLY A 764 41.16 -6.37 -11.68
N ASP A 765 42.11 -7.31 -11.75
CA ASP A 765 42.42 -8.20 -10.63
C ASP A 765 43.10 -7.41 -9.50
N VAL A 766 42.38 -7.23 -8.39
CA VAL A 766 42.85 -6.47 -7.22
C VAL A 766 44.05 -7.15 -6.56
N GLU A 767 44.08 -8.48 -6.55
CA GLU A 767 45.15 -9.27 -5.92
C GLU A 767 46.45 -9.15 -6.74
N GLU A 768 46.34 -9.24 -8.06
CA GLU A 768 47.49 -9.12 -8.97
C GLU A 768 48.04 -7.69 -9.05
N THR A 769 47.16 -6.67 -9.11
CA THR A 769 47.59 -5.27 -9.29
C THR A 769 48.09 -4.62 -8.01
N PHE A 770 47.39 -4.81 -6.89
CA PHE A 770 47.70 -4.09 -5.65
C PHE A 770 48.52 -4.92 -4.66
N CYS A 771 48.69 -6.24 -4.89
CA CYS A 771 49.45 -7.14 -4.02
C CYS A 771 49.11 -6.94 -2.52
N LEU A 772 47.83 -6.67 -2.21
CA LEU A 772 47.40 -6.40 -0.85
C LEU A 772 47.49 -7.72 -0.07
N ASN A 773 48.54 -7.85 0.72
CA ASN A 773 48.70 -8.92 1.69
C ASN A 773 47.66 -8.73 2.82
N PHE A 774 46.52 -9.39 2.68
CA PHE A 774 45.46 -9.41 3.69
C PHE A 774 45.99 -10.01 5.00
N ALA A 775 46.35 -9.15 5.96
CA ALA A 775 46.69 -9.59 7.32
C ALA A 775 45.46 -10.12 8.09
N VAL A 776 44.26 -9.96 7.53
CA VAL A 776 43.02 -10.59 8.00
C VAL A 776 42.76 -11.82 7.12
N SER A 777 43.12 -12.99 7.63
CA SER A 777 43.07 -14.27 6.92
C SER A 777 41.68 -14.59 6.34
N HIS A 778 41.63 -14.84 5.03
CA HIS A 778 40.50 -15.32 4.20
C HIS A 778 39.54 -14.28 3.61
N VAL A 779 39.95 -13.49 2.62
CA VAL A 779 38.99 -12.69 1.82
C VAL A 779 39.46 -12.48 0.38
N LYS A 780 38.63 -12.83 -0.62
CA LYS A 780 38.90 -12.72 -2.07
C LYS A 780 38.18 -11.54 -2.77
N SER A 781 37.77 -10.49 -2.05
CA SER A 781 36.98 -9.39 -2.64
C SER A 781 37.27 -8.03 -1.99
N GLY A 782 37.55 -7.01 -2.82
CA GLY A 782 37.81 -5.63 -2.38
C GLY A 782 36.65 -5.00 -1.58
N ALA A 783 35.41 -5.42 -1.83
CA ALA A 783 34.23 -4.94 -1.08
C ALA A 783 34.29 -5.31 0.41
N PHE A 784 34.73 -6.53 0.72
CA PHE A 784 34.83 -7.00 2.09
C PHE A 784 36.04 -6.37 2.81
N PHE A 785 37.13 -6.06 2.09
CA PHE A 785 38.25 -5.29 2.66
C PHE A 785 37.81 -3.89 3.10
N VAL A 786 37.10 -3.16 2.23
CA VAL A 786 36.60 -1.82 2.59
C VAL A 786 35.67 -1.91 3.81
N GLN A 787 34.78 -2.90 3.85
CA GLN A 787 33.91 -3.10 5.01
C GLN A 787 34.69 -3.41 6.30
N ALA A 788 35.69 -4.29 6.24
CA ALA A 788 36.55 -4.62 7.38
C ALA A 788 37.40 -3.42 7.83
N TYR A 789 37.92 -2.61 6.90
CA TYR A 789 38.67 -1.40 7.21
C TYR A 789 37.80 -0.35 7.90
N LEU A 790 36.58 -0.12 7.38
CA LEU A 790 35.60 0.76 8.03
C LEU A 790 35.25 0.29 9.45
N GLN A 791 35.08 -1.04 9.62
CA GLN A 791 34.84 -1.62 10.94
C GLN A 791 36.04 -1.42 11.88
N TYR A 792 37.27 -1.60 11.38
CA TYR A 792 38.47 -1.39 12.17
C TYR A 792 38.61 0.07 12.63
N VAL A 793 38.55 1.04 11.70
CA VAL A 793 38.74 2.48 12.00
C VAL A 793 37.67 3.01 12.94
N PHE A 794 36.40 2.68 12.69
CA PHE A 794 35.30 3.26 13.45
C PHE A 794 34.88 2.44 14.67
N SER A 795 35.27 1.17 14.77
CA SER A 795 34.86 0.30 15.88
C SER A 795 36.04 -0.35 16.57
N ASP A 796 36.78 -1.25 15.90
CA ASP A 796 37.74 -2.11 16.60
C ASP A 796 38.90 -1.31 17.24
N ALA A 797 39.41 -0.30 16.55
CA ALA A 797 40.53 0.53 17.02
C ALA A 797 40.17 1.44 18.21
N VAL A 798 38.90 1.77 18.38
CA VAL A 798 38.43 2.80 19.33
C VAL A 798 37.30 2.30 20.25
N GLN A 799 37.10 0.99 20.32
CA GLN A 799 35.93 0.37 20.95
C GLN A 799 35.81 0.73 22.43
N GLU A 800 36.92 0.70 23.17
CA GLU A 800 36.91 0.98 24.61
C GLU A 800 36.61 2.45 24.91
N GLN A 801 37.29 3.36 24.21
CA GLN A 801 37.15 4.81 24.33
C GLN A 801 35.72 5.23 23.95
N TYR A 802 35.23 4.73 22.82
CA TYR A 802 33.87 4.97 22.36
C TYR A 802 32.82 4.40 23.32
N SER A 803 33.02 3.19 23.86
CA SER A 803 32.08 2.59 24.81
C SER A 803 31.97 3.40 26.10
N ALA A 804 33.08 3.93 26.61
CA ALA A 804 33.08 4.80 27.78
C ALA A 804 32.32 6.11 27.51
N PHE A 805 32.62 6.77 26.38
CA PHE A 805 31.92 7.97 25.92
C PHE A 805 30.42 7.74 25.72
N SER A 806 30.04 6.70 24.99
CA SER A 806 28.64 6.35 24.71
C SER A 806 27.88 6.05 26.00
N SER A 807 28.50 5.33 26.95
CA SER A 807 27.89 5.06 28.25
C SER A 807 27.63 6.35 29.04
N GLY A 808 28.56 7.31 29.01
CA GLY A 808 28.38 8.60 29.70
C GLY A 808 27.29 9.45 29.06
N PHE A 809 27.26 9.49 27.73
CA PHE A 809 26.25 10.22 26.96
C PHE A 809 24.84 9.68 27.23
N LEU A 810 24.67 8.37 27.12
CA LEU A 810 23.37 7.70 27.26
C LEU A 810 22.82 7.68 28.70
N LYS A 811 23.66 7.95 29.71
CA LYS A 811 23.19 8.15 31.10
C LYS A 811 22.30 9.38 31.24
N VAL A 812 22.69 10.47 30.58
CA VAL A 812 21.99 11.75 30.65
C VAL A 812 20.96 11.84 29.53
N CYS A 813 21.43 11.82 28.28
CA CYS A 813 20.62 11.91 27.08
C CYS A 813 20.49 10.52 26.46
N GLY A 814 19.48 9.77 26.90
CA GLY A 814 19.27 8.38 26.48
C GLY A 814 17.80 7.97 26.51
N GLY A 815 17.52 6.70 26.16
CA GLY A 815 16.16 6.16 26.12
C GLY A 815 15.52 6.20 24.72
N GLU A 816 14.19 6.08 24.68
CA GLU A 816 13.45 5.96 23.42
C GLU A 816 13.42 7.28 22.63
N ILE A 817 13.65 8.43 23.28
CA ILE A 817 13.70 9.76 22.65
C ILE A 817 14.75 9.85 21.53
N LEU A 818 15.93 9.24 21.72
CA LEU A 818 16.99 9.26 20.71
C LEU A 818 16.59 8.54 19.43
N SER A 819 15.68 7.55 19.51
CA SER A 819 15.20 6.83 18.32
C SER A 819 14.38 7.70 17.36
N LEU A 820 13.96 8.89 17.80
CA LEU A 820 13.21 9.85 16.98
C LEU A 820 14.11 10.70 16.06
N PHE A 821 15.43 10.65 16.24
CA PHE A 821 16.39 11.51 15.54
C PHE A 821 17.19 10.75 14.48
N GLN A 822 17.51 11.44 13.40
CA GLN A 822 18.57 11.05 12.47
C GLN A 822 19.93 11.52 12.98
N PRO A 823 21.04 10.89 12.54
CA PRO A 823 22.38 11.30 12.93
C PRO A 823 22.68 12.78 12.66
N SER A 824 22.24 13.31 11.51
CA SER A 824 22.45 14.72 11.14
C SER A 824 21.62 15.68 11.98
N GLU A 825 20.42 15.27 12.39
CA GLU A 825 19.56 16.06 13.28
C GLU A 825 20.14 16.08 14.69
N LEU A 826 20.55 14.92 15.22
CA LEU A 826 21.20 14.84 16.53
C LEU A 826 22.48 15.69 16.54
N MET A 827 23.31 15.60 15.50
CA MET A 827 24.48 16.47 15.33
C MET A 827 24.09 17.95 15.35
N ALA A 828 23.08 18.36 14.57
CA ALA A 828 22.62 19.74 14.53
C ALA A 828 22.04 20.23 15.85
N MET A 829 21.56 19.35 16.74
CA MET A 829 21.13 19.72 18.08
C MET A 829 22.29 20.00 19.02
N VAL A 830 23.37 19.21 18.90
CA VAL A 830 24.56 19.41 19.74
C VAL A 830 25.38 20.60 19.24
N VAL A 831 25.62 20.64 17.93
CA VAL A 831 26.56 21.58 17.28
C VAL A 831 25.87 22.84 16.76
N GLY A 832 24.56 22.80 16.49
CA GLY A 832 23.83 23.91 15.87
C GLY A 832 23.72 23.78 14.35
N ASN A 833 23.08 24.77 13.71
CA ASN A 833 22.78 24.80 12.28
C ASN A 833 23.59 25.90 11.55
N ASN A 834 23.66 25.81 10.23
CA ASN A 834 24.34 26.72 9.30
C ASN A 834 23.38 27.51 8.40
N ASN A 835 22.07 27.48 8.69
CA ASN A 835 21.06 28.14 7.86
C ASN A 835 20.84 29.59 8.31
N TYR A 836 21.71 30.49 7.85
CA TYR A 836 21.75 31.87 8.30
C TYR A 836 20.63 32.74 7.68
N ASN A 837 19.77 33.32 8.51
CA ASN A 837 18.78 34.34 8.11
C ASN A 837 19.06 35.68 8.82
N TRP A 838 19.98 36.45 8.25
CA TRP A 838 20.48 37.68 8.85
C TRP A 838 19.42 38.78 9.03
N GLU A 839 18.37 38.80 8.19
CA GLU A 839 17.25 39.75 8.35
C GLU A 839 16.40 39.43 9.59
N GLU A 840 16.27 38.15 9.92
CA GLU A 840 15.53 37.70 11.09
C GLU A 840 16.30 37.96 12.39
N MET A 841 17.63 37.89 12.34
CA MET A 841 18.51 38.33 13.43
C MET A 841 18.34 39.82 13.73
N GLU A 842 18.26 40.66 12.70
CA GLU A 842 18.00 42.10 12.84
C GLU A 842 16.63 42.38 13.47
N LYS A 843 15.59 41.69 13.02
CA LYS A 843 14.22 41.84 13.56
C LYS A 843 14.10 41.46 15.03
N ASN A 844 14.88 40.48 15.50
CA ASN A 844 14.86 40.00 16.88
C ASN A 844 15.88 40.67 17.80
N ALA A 845 16.68 41.60 17.27
CA ALA A 845 17.66 42.34 18.04
C ALA A 845 16.97 43.24 19.09
N SER A 846 17.47 43.18 20.32
CA SER A 846 17.05 44.05 21.40
C SER A 846 18.10 45.12 21.65
N TYR A 847 17.64 46.32 22.04
CA TYR A 847 18.51 47.46 22.23
C TYR A 847 18.43 47.94 23.68
N LYS A 848 19.58 48.22 24.29
CA LYS A 848 19.69 48.71 25.67
C LYS A 848 20.50 50.01 25.73
N GLY A 849 20.25 50.79 26.79
CA GLY A 849 20.89 52.10 26.97
C GLY A 849 20.23 53.17 26.10
N GLU A 850 21.03 53.93 25.36
CA GLU A 850 20.57 55.03 24.48
C GLU A 850 20.16 54.54 23.07
N PHE A 851 20.46 53.29 22.75
CA PHE A 851 20.14 52.72 21.44
C PHE A 851 18.69 52.28 21.32
N SER A 852 18.13 52.55 20.14
CA SER A 852 16.84 52.05 19.67
C SER A 852 16.99 51.65 18.21
N ALA A 853 16.03 50.89 17.67
CA ALA A 853 16.05 50.44 16.28
C ALA A 853 16.16 51.60 15.26
N SER A 854 15.75 52.82 15.64
CA SER A 854 15.83 54.02 14.79
C SER A 854 17.12 54.84 14.97
N HIS A 855 17.97 54.49 15.94
CA HIS A 855 19.17 55.25 16.27
C HIS A 855 20.19 55.25 15.11
N PRO A 856 20.85 56.38 14.79
CA PRO A 856 21.78 56.48 13.64
C PRO A 856 22.89 55.43 13.66
N THR A 857 23.56 55.23 14.80
CA THR A 857 24.63 54.23 14.95
C THR A 857 24.15 52.80 14.73
N VAL A 858 22.91 52.48 15.14
CA VAL A 858 22.30 51.15 14.95
C VAL A 858 21.97 50.90 13.48
N LYS A 859 21.43 51.90 12.77
CA LYS A 859 21.19 51.79 11.32
C LYS A 859 22.50 51.61 10.55
N MET A 860 23.53 52.40 10.88
CA MET A 860 24.86 52.26 10.29
C MET A 860 25.45 50.87 10.56
N PHE A 861 25.27 50.33 11.77
CA PHE A 861 25.69 48.97 12.11
C PHE A 861 25.05 47.93 11.21
N TRP A 862 23.72 47.92 11.07
CA TRP A 862 23.02 46.93 10.24
C TRP A 862 23.35 47.06 8.75
N GLU A 863 23.49 48.28 8.25
CA GLU A 863 23.96 48.51 6.88
C GLU A 863 25.37 47.92 6.66
N VAL A 864 26.32 48.21 7.55
CA VAL A 864 27.68 47.68 7.47
C VAL A 864 27.68 46.16 7.57
N PHE A 865 26.89 45.60 8.48
CA PHE A 865 26.77 44.17 8.69
C PHE A 865 26.21 43.46 7.44
N HIS A 866 25.13 43.98 6.83
CA HIS A 866 24.54 43.39 5.64
C HIS A 866 25.47 43.45 4.41
N GLU A 867 26.32 44.47 4.33
CA GLU A 867 27.37 44.60 3.31
C GLU A 867 28.53 43.59 3.48
N PHE A 868 28.66 42.90 4.62
CA PHE A 868 29.72 41.91 4.80
C PHE A 868 29.52 40.64 3.95
N PRO A 869 30.60 40.02 3.44
CA PRO A 869 30.55 38.69 2.84
C PRO A 869 30.20 37.64 3.90
N LEU A 870 29.67 36.49 3.46
CA LEU A 870 29.20 35.42 4.35
C LEU A 870 30.24 35.00 5.39
N GLU A 871 31.51 34.86 5.00
CA GLU A 871 32.59 34.48 5.92
C GLU A 871 32.81 35.50 7.05
N LYS A 872 32.72 36.81 6.75
CA LYS A 872 32.79 37.84 7.80
C LYS A 872 31.56 37.85 8.71
N LYS A 873 30.38 37.53 8.17
CA LYS A 873 29.17 37.40 8.98
C LYS A 873 29.26 36.21 9.95
N LYS A 874 29.84 35.08 9.51
CA LYS A 874 30.15 33.93 10.37
C LYS A 874 31.19 34.27 11.44
N GLN A 875 32.27 34.97 11.08
CA GLN A 875 33.26 35.43 12.05
C GLN A 875 32.65 36.40 13.07
N PHE A 876 31.74 37.29 12.65
CA PHE A 876 31.01 38.14 13.58
C PHE A 876 30.12 37.34 14.53
N LEU A 877 29.45 36.30 14.02
CA LEU A 877 28.63 35.42 14.85
C LEU A 877 29.48 34.67 15.89
N LEU A 878 30.66 34.19 15.48
CA LEU A 878 31.66 33.58 16.35
C LEU A 878 32.14 34.56 17.43
N PHE A 879 32.46 35.80 17.02
CA PHE A 879 32.83 36.89 17.94
C PHE A 879 31.72 37.20 18.95
N LEU A 880 30.45 37.22 18.52
CA LEU A 880 29.32 37.59 19.37
C LEU A 880 28.82 36.46 20.28
N THR A 881 28.85 35.22 19.81
CA THR A 881 28.13 34.11 20.46
C THR A 881 29.06 32.98 20.94
N GLY A 882 30.32 32.98 20.50
CA GLY A 882 31.29 31.91 20.74
C GLY A 882 31.18 30.75 19.76
N SER A 883 30.29 30.81 18.76
CA SER A 883 30.15 29.80 17.70
C SER A 883 29.76 30.46 16.37
N ASP A 884 30.20 29.91 15.25
CA ASP A 884 29.69 30.27 13.92
C ASP A 884 28.38 29.54 13.59
N ARG A 885 27.87 28.72 14.51
CA ARG A 885 26.63 27.94 14.39
C ARG A 885 25.49 28.67 15.08
N ILE A 886 24.29 28.55 14.51
CA ILE A 886 23.08 29.09 15.11
C ILE A 886 22.28 28.00 15.83
N PRO A 887 21.44 28.36 16.81
CA PRO A 887 20.50 27.41 17.38
C PRO A 887 19.58 26.84 16.31
N ILE A 888 19.10 25.62 16.53
CA ILE A 888 18.33 24.85 15.55
C ILE A 888 16.95 25.48 15.21
N HIS A 889 16.41 26.31 16.10
CA HIS A 889 15.21 27.13 15.85
C HIS A 889 15.47 28.30 14.87
N GLY A 890 16.68 28.39 14.31
CA GLY A 890 17.07 29.44 13.40
C GLY A 890 17.48 30.72 14.11
N MET A 891 17.82 31.74 13.32
CA MET A 891 18.27 33.03 13.84
C MET A 891 17.22 33.77 14.66
N ALA A 892 15.94 33.43 14.52
CA ALA A 892 14.88 34.04 15.33
C ALA A 892 15.03 33.80 16.84
N SER A 893 15.58 32.64 17.21
CA SER A 893 15.84 32.27 18.60
C SER A 893 17.07 32.96 19.19
N LEU A 894 17.98 33.42 18.31
CA LEU A 894 19.19 34.12 18.73
C LEU A 894 18.86 35.59 19.04
N ARG A 895 18.53 35.84 20.30
CA ARG A 895 18.34 37.21 20.80
C ARG A 895 19.70 37.87 21.02
N ILE A 896 20.04 38.79 20.13
CA ILE A 896 21.19 39.67 20.34
C ILE A 896 20.76 40.91 21.11
N VAL A 897 21.65 41.40 21.96
CA VAL A 897 21.46 42.64 22.71
C VAL A 897 22.51 43.63 22.26
N ILE A 898 22.12 44.74 21.64
CA ILE A 898 23.05 45.81 21.27
C ILE A 898 22.93 46.92 22.32
N GLN A 899 24.02 47.21 23.00
CA GLN A 899 24.07 48.17 24.10
C GLN A 899 25.01 49.32 23.79
N SER A 900 24.59 50.53 24.13
CA SER A 900 25.43 51.73 24.04
C SER A 900 26.46 51.76 25.15
N THR A 901 27.72 52.01 24.80
CA THR A 901 28.80 52.22 25.77
C THR A 901 29.15 53.71 25.84
N ALA A 902 29.45 54.22 27.04
CA ALA A 902 29.97 55.59 27.23
C ALA A 902 31.45 55.75 26.78
N ALA A 903 32.01 54.74 26.11
CA ALA A 903 33.38 54.74 25.63
C ALA A 903 33.54 55.63 24.39
N GLU A 904 34.70 56.24 24.25
CA GLU A 904 35.04 57.08 23.10
C GLU A 904 35.10 56.27 21.79
N GLU A 905 34.95 56.94 20.64
CA GLU A 905 34.91 56.31 19.30
C GLU A 905 36.20 55.57 18.89
N HIS A 906 37.28 55.71 19.66
CA HIS A 906 38.53 54.98 19.37
C HIS A 906 38.51 53.54 19.89
N TYR A 907 37.57 53.18 20.77
CA TYR A 907 37.42 51.83 21.29
C TYR A 907 36.73 50.90 20.26
N LEU A 908 37.09 49.62 20.33
CA LEU A 908 36.48 48.56 19.53
C LEU A 908 35.14 48.14 20.15
N PRO A 909 34.19 47.63 19.34
CA PRO A 909 33.04 46.92 19.88
C PRO A 909 33.49 45.71 20.70
N VAL A 910 32.80 45.43 21.81
CA VAL A 910 33.11 44.32 22.73
C VAL A 910 31.91 43.38 22.78
N ALA A 911 32.14 42.08 22.64
CA ALA A 911 31.11 41.07 22.75
C ALA A 911 31.19 40.31 24.09
N HIS A 912 30.04 40.12 24.73
CA HIS A 912 29.86 39.22 25.87
C HIS A 912 29.12 37.97 25.40
N THR A 913 29.88 36.95 25.01
CA THR A 913 29.38 35.72 24.35
C THR A 913 28.36 34.93 25.17
N CYS A 914 28.45 35.01 26.50
CA CYS A 914 27.52 34.35 27.42
C CYS A 914 26.10 34.94 27.35
N TYR A 915 25.97 36.22 27.00
CA TYR A 915 24.71 36.95 26.95
C TYR A 915 24.30 37.35 25.52
N ASN A 916 25.08 36.95 24.50
CA ASN A 916 24.94 37.39 23.11
C ASN A 916 24.81 38.94 23.01
N MET A 917 25.60 39.64 23.84
CA MET A 917 25.51 41.09 24.00
C MET A 917 26.68 41.76 23.33
N LEU A 918 26.41 42.81 22.56
CA LEU A 918 27.39 43.62 21.85
C LEU A 918 27.36 45.04 22.37
N ASP A 919 28.46 45.44 23.00
CA ASP A 919 28.72 46.81 23.44
C ASP A 919 29.30 47.60 22.27
N ILE A 920 28.58 48.63 21.81
CA ILE A 920 28.98 49.48 20.69
C ILE A 920 29.13 50.93 21.16
N PRO A 921 30.29 51.57 20.96
CA PRO A 921 30.46 53.01 21.11
C PRO A 921 29.60 53.81 20.11
N CYS A 922 29.18 55.02 20.47
CA CYS A 922 28.39 55.88 19.59
C CYS A 922 29.23 56.46 18.43
N TYR A 923 29.48 55.68 17.39
CA TYR A 923 30.22 56.13 16.20
C TYR A 923 29.44 57.15 15.37
N GLN A 924 30.11 58.24 14.96
CA GLN A 924 29.55 59.29 14.10
C GLN A 924 29.47 58.95 12.61
N THR A 925 30.36 58.09 12.09
CA THR A 925 30.45 57.80 10.64
C THR A 925 30.43 56.30 10.36
N LYS A 926 29.86 55.93 9.20
CA LYS A 926 29.72 54.54 8.75
C LYS A 926 31.09 53.89 8.49
N GLU A 927 32.05 54.65 7.96
CA GLU A 927 33.40 54.19 7.66
C GLU A 927 34.17 53.81 8.92
N THR A 928 34.06 54.63 9.98
CA THR A 928 34.69 54.37 11.28
C THR A 928 34.10 53.13 11.92
N LEU A 929 32.77 53.00 11.92
CA LEU A 929 32.08 51.80 12.40
C LEU A 929 32.53 50.55 11.62
N ARG A 930 32.56 50.61 10.29
CA ARG A 930 33.00 49.51 9.43
C ARG A 930 34.42 49.06 9.74
N HIS A 931 35.35 50.01 9.86
CA HIS A 931 36.75 49.69 10.14
C HIS A 931 36.91 49.07 11.52
N ARG A 932 36.27 49.65 12.55
CA ARG A 932 36.35 49.16 13.93
C ARG A 932 35.67 47.81 14.13
N LEU A 933 34.48 47.63 13.55
CA LEU A 933 33.76 46.35 13.59
C LEU A 933 34.55 45.26 12.87
N THR A 934 35.13 45.58 11.70
CA THR A 934 36.00 44.64 10.98
C THR A 934 37.20 44.24 11.81
N GLN A 935 37.87 45.21 12.44
CA GLN A 935 39.03 44.96 13.29
C GLN A 935 38.69 44.09 14.51
N ALA A 936 37.54 44.34 15.16
CA ALA A 936 37.08 43.54 16.29
C ALA A 936 36.78 42.08 15.90
N VAL A 937 36.14 41.88 14.75
CA VAL A 937 35.80 40.55 14.23
C VAL A 937 37.03 39.76 13.77
N GLU A 938 38.05 40.43 13.21
CA GLU A 938 39.28 39.77 12.72
C GLU A 938 40.30 39.49 13.84
N GLN A 939 40.24 40.21 14.96
CA GLN A 939 41.23 40.11 16.07
C GLN A 939 40.66 39.46 17.34
N TYR A 940 39.53 38.75 17.27
CA TYR A 940 38.83 38.24 18.45
C TYR A 940 39.60 37.20 19.28
N GLU A 941 40.52 36.43 18.69
CA GLU A 941 41.35 35.45 19.41
C GLU A 941 42.22 36.13 20.49
N GLY A 942 42.64 37.37 20.26
CA GLY A 942 43.43 38.17 21.20
C GLY A 942 42.64 38.75 22.38
N PHE A 943 41.31 38.63 22.39
CA PHE A 943 40.44 39.17 23.44
C PHE A 943 39.71 38.09 24.25
N SER A 944 39.92 36.81 23.92
CA SER A 944 39.23 35.69 24.57
C SER A 944 39.87 35.18 25.87
N LEU A 945 40.94 35.82 26.35
CA LEU A 945 41.62 35.48 27.61
C LEU A 945 42.22 36.75 28.25
N VAL A 946 41.46 37.34 29.16
CA VAL A 946 41.99 37.85 30.44
C VAL A 946 41.17 37.22 31.55
#